data_AF-A0A2G2L2W7-F1
#
_entry.id   AF-A0A2G2L2W7-F1
#
_cell.length_a   1.000
_cell.length_b   1.000
_cell.length_c   1.000
_cell.angle_alpha   90.00
_cell.angle_beta   90.00
_cell.angle_gamma   90.00
#
_symmetry.space_group_name_H-M   'P 1'
#
loop_
_entity.id
_entity.type
_entity.pdbx_description
1 polymer ?
#
loop_
_entity_poly.entity_id
_entity_poly.type
_entity_poly.pdbx_seq_one_letter_code
_entity_poly.pdbx_strand_id
1 'polypeptide(L)'
;MARIKQEMIEKLKNEVSMVRLMESQGFELKKHGKDYICRCPFHNDKTPSLVVTPSNNLWNCLGACGEGGSIIDWVMKREGISFRRAVEILQNDIGLISDNQQGQTKVVKTSTTKQLSSSLVAEKDEQQALKRVIDFYHETLKQSPEVTDYLESRGLNHPELINTFKLGFANRTLSYRLPEKNRTAGSEIRGLLQSVGILRKSGHEHFNGCLVVPVMSMDGRYDGAPGGSASALNENNQIKEVYGRKILGNRLRKGTAQHLYLPGEHQGVFNYLSLAANEEIILCESLIDAMTFWVNGFKNVTSSYGTNGFTEEILNALINHEIKRVLIAYDRDEAGNNAAEKLAEQLAKYDIDCYRILFPKNMDANEYAMQMSPASKALGLVIRKAEPMLKAKKRSNNKPLDEKQVNQEKKTVPSLAAKISEPTSEAQPKAPVEIDAQINDREIKMMFGDRHYRIRGLSKNLNYDQLKVNIMASQNDCLHVDTLELYNAKQRQTFIKIAASELAVDPNIIKKDLGKVLLKLEALQDDHIENGKKEVDKTIELSEQEKAEAMALLKDKNLTDRILEDFNQCGIVGEQTNLLMGYLAAVSRKLDKPLAIIIQSTSAAGKSSLMDAVLAMFPPEERVQYSAMTGQSLFYMGETRLKNKILAISEEEGVEQASYALKLLQSEGEVTIASTGKNTTTGNLETQEYHVEGPVMLFLTTTAIDIDDKIIIDTPVLKQISKN
;
A
#
# COMPACT_ATOMS: atom_id res chain seq x y z
N MET A 1 -8.71 -17.82 10.03
CA MET A 1 -7.90 -19.03 10.30
C MET A 1 -7.08 -19.23 9.05
N ALA A 2 -5.75 -19.10 9.11
CA ALA A 2 -4.90 -19.61 8.03
C ALA A 2 -5.25 -21.09 7.83
N ARG A 3 -5.92 -21.39 6.70
CA ARG A 3 -6.39 -22.73 6.37
C ARG A 3 -5.15 -23.54 6.00
N ILE A 4 -4.82 -24.56 6.79
CA ILE A 4 -3.84 -25.57 6.35
C ILE A 4 -4.43 -26.16 5.07
N LYS A 5 -3.68 -26.11 3.96
CA LYS A 5 -4.16 -26.60 2.66
C LYS A 5 -4.58 -28.07 2.81
N GLN A 6 -5.76 -28.41 2.29
CA GLN A 6 -6.31 -29.77 2.41
C GLN A 6 -5.38 -30.82 1.80
N GLU A 7 -4.75 -30.48 0.68
CA GLU A 7 -3.71 -31.27 0.01
C GLU A 7 -2.57 -31.66 0.96
N MET A 8 -2.16 -30.75 1.86
CA MET A 8 -1.07 -31.02 2.80
C MET A 8 -1.48 -32.01 3.89
N ILE A 9 -2.75 -31.96 4.31
CA ILE A 9 -3.31 -32.90 5.29
C ILE A 9 -3.37 -34.31 4.68
N GLU A 10 -3.83 -34.41 3.44
CA GLU A 10 -3.89 -35.67 2.71
C GLU A 10 -2.50 -36.25 2.44
N LYS A 11 -1.56 -35.38 2.05
CA LYS A 11 -0.14 -35.75 1.87
C LYS A 11 0.44 -36.39 3.14
N LEU A 12 0.26 -35.76 4.31
CA LEU A 12 0.74 -36.30 5.58
C LEU A 12 0.09 -37.63 5.96
N LYS A 13 -1.21 -37.79 5.71
CA LYS A 13 -1.93 -39.04 6.00
C LYS A 13 -1.47 -40.20 5.11
N ASN A 14 -1.00 -39.90 3.90
CA ASN A 14 -0.58 -40.92 2.93
C ASN A 14 0.93 -41.21 2.98
N GLU A 15 1.78 -40.21 3.18
CA GLU A 15 3.24 -40.35 3.05
C GLU A 15 3.96 -40.74 4.35
N VAL A 16 3.37 -40.45 5.51
CA VAL A 16 3.99 -40.75 6.81
C VAL A 16 3.45 -42.08 7.32
N SER A 17 4.31 -43.08 7.48
CA SER A 17 3.91 -44.41 7.97
C SER A 17 3.63 -44.40 9.48
N MET A 18 2.42 -44.79 9.88
CA MET A 18 1.98 -44.91 11.28
C MET A 18 2.80 -45.96 12.03
N VAL A 19 3.15 -47.08 11.38
CA VAL A 19 3.97 -48.15 11.96
C VAL A 19 5.36 -47.61 12.31
N ARG A 20 6.03 -46.94 11.36
CA ARG A 20 7.36 -46.36 11.59
C ARG A 20 7.34 -45.24 12.62
N LEU A 21 6.29 -44.42 12.63
CA LEU A 21 6.11 -43.36 13.63
C LEU A 21 5.99 -43.94 15.05
N MET A 22 5.25 -45.05 15.21
CA MET A 22 5.13 -45.70 16.52
C MET A 22 6.43 -46.39 16.94
N GLU A 23 7.14 -47.03 16.01
CA GLU A 23 8.44 -47.64 16.27
C GLU A 23 9.49 -46.60 16.66
N SER A 24 9.53 -45.44 15.99
CA SER A 24 10.45 -44.34 16.34
C SER A 24 10.15 -43.74 17.73
N GLN A 25 8.90 -43.85 18.18
CA GLN A 25 8.46 -43.48 19.53
C GLN A 25 8.67 -44.60 20.58
N GLY A 26 9.29 -45.73 20.19
CA GLY A 26 9.67 -46.82 21.10
C GLY A 26 8.56 -47.83 21.38
N PHE A 27 7.51 -47.89 20.55
CA PHE A 27 6.47 -48.92 20.69
C PHE A 27 6.90 -50.23 20.04
N GLU A 28 6.87 -51.32 20.81
CA GLU A 28 7.01 -52.68 20.28
C GLU A 28 5.69 -53.15 19.65
N LEU A 29 5.65 -53.11 18.32
CA LEU A 29 4.53 -53.59 17.52
C LEU A 29 4.70 -55.10 17.23
N LYS A 30 3.71 -55.92 17.61
CA LYS A 30 3.69 -57.35 17.27
C LYS A 30 2.77 -57.60 16.08
N LYS A 31 3.24 -58.35 15.09
CA LYS A 31 2.44 -58.69 13.91
C LYS A 31 1.29 -59.63 14.29
N HIS A 32 0.08 -59.27 13.91
CA HIS A 32 -1.13 -60.05 14.14
C HIS A 32 -1.97 -60.11 12.86
N GLY A 33 -1.72 -61.13 12.04
CA GLY A 33 -2.31 -61.24 10.71
C GLY A 33 -1.77 -60.17 9.75
N LYS A 34 -2.68 -59.34 9.21
CA LYS A 34 -2.35 -58.20 8.32
C LYS A 34 -2.07 -56.91 9.07
N ASP A 35 -2.38 -56.86 10.37
CA ASP A 35 -2.27 -55.70 11.23
C ASP A 35 -1.11 -55.85 12.24
N TYR A 36 -0.84 -54.78 12.98
CA TYR A 36 0.06 -54.77 14.13
C TYR A 36 -0.72 -54.50 15.41
N ILE A 37 -0.30 -55.11 16.52
CA ILE A 37 -0.91 -54.91 17.82
C ILE A 37 0.12 -54.51 18.87
N CYS A 38 -0.25 -53.59 19.75
CA CYS A 38 0.53 -53.25 20.94
C CYS A 38 -0.37 -52.89 22.13
N ARG A 39 0.25 -52.64 23.28
CA ARG A 39 -0.47 -52.10 24.43
C ARG A 39 -0.87 -50.66 24.16
N CYS A 40 -2.11 -50.34 24.50
CA CYS A 40 -2.61 -48.98 24.33
C CYS A 40 -1.90 -48.03 25.32
N PRO A 41 -1.34 -46.90 24.87
CA PRO A 41 -0.73 -45.93 25.77
C PRO A 41 -1.73 -45.01 26.46
N PHE A 42 -3.02 -45.05 26.08
CA PHE A 42 -4.05 -44.12 26.54
C PHE A 42 -4.90 -44.66 27.69
N HIS A 43 -4.78 -45.95 27.99
CA HIS A 43 -5.42 -46.57 29.14
C HIS A 43 -4.58 -47.75 29.64
N ASN A 44 -4.81 -48.18 30.87
CA ASN A 44 -4.04 -49.26 31.47
C ASN A 44 -4.71 -50.62 31.16
N ASP A 45 -4.08 -51.40 30.29
CA ASP A 45 -4.54 -52.74 29.88
C ASP A 45 -3.45 -53.79 30.14
N LYS A 46 -3.85 -54.99 30.58
CA LYS A 46 -2.96 -56.13 30.77
C LYS A 46 -2.65 -56.82 29.43
N THR A 47 -3.55 -56.73 28.47
CA THR A 47 -3.43 -57.31 27.12
C THR A 47 -3.18 -56.24 26.05
N PRO A 48 -2.45 -56.56 24.96
CA PRO A 48 -2.37 -55.67 23.80
C PRO A 48 -3.76 -55.44 23.19
N SER A 49 -4.19 -54.18 23.12
CA SER A 49 -5.53 -53.80 22.66
C SER A 49 -5.53 -52.74 21.56
N LEU A 50 -4.37 -52.15 21.24
CA LEU A 50 -4.25 -51.16 20.18
C LEU A 50 -3.83 -51.83 18.88
N VAL A 51 -4.67 -51.73 17.86
CA VAL A 51 -4.47 -52.28 16.53
C VAL A 51 -4.09 -51.17 15.56
N VAL A 52 -3.07 -51.41 14.74
CA VAL A 52 -2.59 -50.52 13.68
C VAL A 52 -2.75 -51.25 12.36
N THR A 53 -3.48 -50.65 11.42
CA THR A 53 -3.76 -51.23 10.10
C THR A 53 -2.92 -50.49 9.05
N PRO A 54 -1.84 -51.12 8.53
CA PRO A 54 -0.94 -50.44 7.60
C PRO A 54 -1.59 -50.05 6.27
N SER A 55 -2.58 -50.82 5.80
CA SER A 55 -3.20 -50.60 4.48
C SER A 55 -3.98 -49.31 4.35
N ASN A 56 -4.50 -48.76 5.45
CA ASN A 56 -5.20 -47.47 5.48
C ASN A 56 -4.52 -46.46 6.42
N ASN A 57 -3.38 -46.82 7.00
CA ASN A 57 -2.58 -45.98 7.89
C ASN A 57 -3.36 -45.46 9.12
N LEU A 58 -4.32 -46.24 9.61
CA LEU A 58 -5.16 -45.93 10.77
C LEU A 58 -4.78 -46.77 11.99
N TRP A 59 -5.11 -46.27 13.17
CA TRP A 59 -5.01 -46.99 14.43
C TRP A 59 -6.35 -46.97 15.17
N ASN A 60 -6.62 -48.03 15.93
CA ASN A 60 -7.81 -48.12 16.76
C ASN A 60 -7.53 -48.99 17.98
N CYS A 61 -7.98 -48.55 19.15
CA CYS A 61 -7.91 -49.29 20.38
C CYS A 61 -9.21 -50.04 20.67
N LEU A 62 -9.14 -51.37 20.67
CA LEU A 62 -10.26 -52.27 20.99
C LEU A 62 -10.47 -52.46 22.51
N GLY A 63 -9.69 -51.77 23.33
CA GLY A 63 -9.83 -51.74 24.78
C GLY A 63 -10.84 -50.68 25.27
N ALA A 64 -10.84 -50.43 26.58
CA ALA A 64 -11.87 -49.59 27.22
C ALA A 64 -11.88 -48.12 26.77
N CYS A 65 -10.79 -47.60 26.15
CA CYS A 65 -10.76 -46.22 25.68
C CYS A 65 -11.45 -46.00 24.33
N GLY A 66 -11.56 -47.03 23.47
CA GLY A 66 -12.20 -46.92 22.15
C GLY A 66 -11.58 -45.85 21.22
N GLU A 67 -10.38 -45.37 21.51
CA GLU A 67 -9.73 -44.28 20.79
C GLU A 67 -9.13 -44.78 19.47
N GLY A 68 -9.24 -43.99 18.41
CA GLY A 68 -8.68 -44.31 17.11
C GLY A 68 -8.65 -43.10 16.18
N GLY A 69 -7.91 -43.20 15.09
CA GLY A 69 -7.83 -42.14 14.10
C GLY A 69 -6.68 -42.28 13.11
N SER A 70 -6.38 -41.18 12.44
CA SER A 70 -5.24 -41.04 11.54
C SER A 70 -3.94 -40.77 12.31
N ILE A 71 -2.84 -40.68 11.57
CA ILE A 71 -1.53 -40.35 12.12
C ILE A 71 -1.49 -38.98 12.82
N ILE A 72 -2.30 -38.02 12.34
CA ILE A 72 -2.43 -36.71 12.98
C ILE A 72 -3.13 -36.86 14.34
N ASP A 73 -4.19 -37.67 14.38
CA ASP A 73 -4.95 -37.94 15.61
C ASP A 73 -4.08 -38.66 16.65
N TRP A 74 -3.18 -39.55 16.20
CA TRP A 74 -2.17 -40.19 17.06
C TRP A 74 -1.28 -39.15 17.74
N VAL A 75 -0.65 -38.27 16.96
CA VAL A 75 0.25 -37.24 17.46
C VAL A 75 -0.47 -36.27 18.39
N MET A 76 -1.69 -35.85 18.02
CA MET A 76 -2.54 -35.03 18.88
C MET A 76 -2.82 -35.68 20.24
N LYS A 77 -3.19 -36.97 20.24
CA LYS A 77 -3.56 -37.70 21.46
C LYS A 77 -2.34 -38.06 22.32
N ARG A 78 -1.22 -38.45 21.70
CA ARG A 78 0.02 -38.83 22.42
C ARG A 78 0.68 -37.64 23.09
N GLU A 79 0.71 -36.50 22.41
CA GLU A 79 1.41 -35.31 22.91
C GLU A 79 0.47 -34.29 23.56
N GLY A 80 -0.85 -34.50 23.48
CA GLY A 80 -1.85 -33.56 24.04
C GLY A 80 -1.86 -32.21 23.32
N ILE A 81 -1.56 -32.20 22.02
CA ILE A 81 -1.38 -30.99 21.20
C ILE A 81 -2.51 -30.77 20.20
N SER A 82 -2.64 -29.53 19.72
CA SER A 82 -3.66 -29.16 18.74
C SER A 82 -3.34 -29.72 17.34
N PHE A 83 -4.38 -29.85 16.51
CA PHE A 83 -4.27 -30.32 15.13
C PHE A 83 -3.16 -29.64 14.32
N ARG A 84 -3.06 -28.31 14.40
CA ARG A 84 -2.03 -27.55 13.69
C ARG A 84 -0.62 -27.90 14.16
N ARG A 85 -0.42 -28.04 15.48
CA ARG A 85 0.90 -28.41 16.03
C ARG A 85 1.29 -29.83 15.62
N ALA A 86 0.32 -30.75 15.61
CA ALA A 86 0.54 -32.11 15.11
C ALA A 86 0.94 -32.12 13.63
N VAL A 87 0.29 -31.30 12.79
CA VAL A 87 0.67 -31.12 11.38
C VAL A 87 2.09 -30.55 11.25
N GLU A 88 2.45 -29.52 12.01
CA GLU A 88 3.79 -28.90 11.97
C GLU A 88 4.89 -29.89 12.40
N ILE A 89 4.65 -30.72 13.41
CA ILE A 89 5.61 -31.77 13.82
C ILE A 89 5.79 -32.79 12.70
N LEU A 90 4.67 -33.32 12.19
CA LEU A 90 4.68 -34.30 11.10
C LEU A 90 5.35 -33.75 9.83
N GLN A 91 5.24 -32.44 9.56
CA GLN A 91 5.90 -31.77 8.44
C GLN A 91 7.43 -31.74 8.55
N ASN A 92 7.94 -31.49 9.75
CA ASN A 92 9.38 -31.42 9.98
C ASN A 92 10.04 -32.81 9.95
N ASP A 93 9.26 -33.87 10.21
CA ASP A 93 9.75 -35.25 10.29
C ASP A 93 9.59 -36.05 8.98
N ILE A 94 9.03 -35.45 7.91
CA ILE A 94 8.78 -36.12 6.61
C ILE A 94 10.04 -36.81 6.06
N GLY A 95 11.23 -36.22 6.25
CA GLY A 95 12.49 -36.77 5.74
C GLY A 95 12.99 -38.05 6.41
N LEU A 96 12.48 -38.41 7.59
CA LEU A 96 12.97 -39.57 8.38
C LEU A 96 12.04 -40.78 8.33
N ILE A 97 10.79 -40.61 7.86
CA ILE A 97 9.71 -41.59 8.06
C ILE A 97 9.13 -42.10 6.71
N SER A 98 9.50 -41.51 5.57
CA SER A 98 9.04 -41.95 4.24
C SER A 98 9.58 -43.31 3.81
N ASP A 99 8.77 -44.09 3.08
CA ASP A 99 9.03 -45.51 2.75
C ASP A 99 10.19 -45.76 1.76
N ASN A 100 10.76 -44.71 1.15
CA ASN A 100 11.85 -44.84 0.18
C ASN A 100 13.20 -44.65 0.86
N GLN A 101 13.78 -45.70 1.44
CA GLN A 101 15.22 -46.07 1.38
C GLN A 101 15.44 -47.41 2.09
N GLN A 102 15.74 -48.46 1.32
CA GLN A 102 16.38 -49.67 1.83
C GLN A 102 17.89 -49.40 1.96
N GLY A 103 18.45 -49.39 3.17
CA GLY A 103 19.91 -49.32 3.31
C GLY A 103 20.43 -49.02 4.72
N GLN A 104 20.79 -50.09 5.43
CA GLN A 104 21.80 -50.17 6.50
C GLN A 104 21.62 -49.33 7.78
N THR A 105 21.18 -50.04 8.81
CA THR A 105 21.28 -49.70 10.22
C THR A 105 22.74 -49.48 10.67
N LYS A 106 23.07 -48.28 11.12
CA LYS A 106 24.10 -48.04 12.14
C LYS A 106 23.45 -47.40 13.36
N VAL A 107 23.39 -48.19 14.43
CA VAL A 107 23.05 -47.73 15.78
C VAL A 107 24.12 -46.73 16.22
N VAL A 108 23.79 -45.44 16.23
CA VAL A 108 24.58 -44.41 16.91
C VAL A 108 23.92 -44.16 18.26
N LYS A 109 24.60 -44.61 19.32
CA LYS A 109 24.29 -44.20 20.71
C LYS A 109 24.63 -42.73 20.89
N THR A 110 23.75 -42.04 21.61
CA THR A 110 23.89 -40.74 22.27
C THR A 110 24.22 -39.52 21.41
N SER A 111 23.24 -38.64 21.24
CA SER A 111 23.42 -37.23 21.56
C SER A 111 22.05 -36.61 21.77
N THR A 112 21.86 -36.00 22.94
CA THR A 112 20.80 -35.04 23.26
C THR A 112 20.61 -34.06 22.10
N THR A 113 19.59 -34.30 21.26
CA THR A 113 19.14 -33.30 20.31
C THR A 113 18.60 -32.13 21.12
N LYS A 114 19.39 -31.06 21.04
CA LYS A 114 19.12 -29.70 21.49
C LYS A 114 17.61 -29.46 21.51
N GLN A 115 17.04 -29.33 22.71
CA GLN A 115 15.74 -28.69 22.86
C GLN A 115 15.77 -27.43 21.99
N LEU A 116 14.79 -27.28 21.10
CA LEU A 116 14.50 -25.98 20.51
C LEU A 116 14.40 -25.02 21.71
N SER A 117 15.37 -24.13 21.84
CA SER A 117 15.55 -23.34 23.05
C SER A 117 14.24 -22.62 23.35
N SER A 118 13.62 -22.97 24.49
CA SER A 118 12.48 -22.25 25.02
C SER A 118 12.97 -20.85 25.40
N SER A 119 12.96 -19.92 24.45
CA SER A 119 13.56 -18.58 24.61
C SER A 119 12.79 -17.64 25.54
N LEU A 120 11.87 -18.16 26.37
CA LEU A 120 11.11 -17.39 27.36
C LEU A 120 11.33 -18.04 28.74
N VAL A 121 12.49 -17.76 29.33
CA VAL A 121 12.81 -18.13 30.72
C VAL A 121 12.03 -17.24 31.68
N ALA A 122 11.64 -17.79 32.84
CA ALA A 122 10.91 -17.08 33.89
C ALA A 122 11.77 -15.97 34.49
N GLU A 123 11.48 -14.73 34.14
CA GLU A 123 12.09 -13.52 34.70
C GLU A 123 11.00 -12.67 35.32
N LYS A 124 11.31 -12.04 36.47
CA LYS A 124 10.35 -11.37 37.35
C LYS A 124 10.01 -9.93 36.91
N ASP A 125 10.52 -9.47 35.77
CA ASP A 125 10.28 -8.12 35.25
C ASP A 125 9.14 -8.13 34.21
N GLU A 126 7.99 -7.57 34.59
CA GLU A 126 6.80 -7.40 33.75
C GLU A 126 7.11 -6.69 32.42
N GLN A 127 8.01 -5.70 32.43
CA GLN A 127 8.37 -4.96 31.22
C GLN A 127 9.20 -5.80 30.25
N GLN A 128 10.12 -6.62 30.75
CA GLN A 128 10.89 -7.54 29.90
C GLN A 128 10.00 -8.62 29.29
N ALA A 129 9.03 -9.13 30.06
CA ALA A 129 8.03 -10.07 29.55
C ALA A 129 7.19 -9.44 28.43
N LEU A 130 6.71 -8.21 28.62
CA LEU A 130 5.98 -7.46 27.58
C LEU A 130 6.82 -7.26 26.32
N LYS A 131 8.08 -6.80 26.45
CA LYS A 131 8.99 -6.59 25.30
C LYS A 131 9.16 -7.86 24.47
N ARG A 132 9.41 -8.99 25.12
CA ARG A 132 9.55 -10.29 24.44
C ARG A 132 8.28 -10.72 23.73
N VAL A 133 7.11 -10.49 24.31
CA VAL A 133 5.82 -10.77 23.66
C VAL A 133 5.62 -9.87 22.44
N ILE A 134 5.96 -8.58 22.54
CA ILE A 134 5.88 -7.64 21.43
C ILE A 134 6.84 -8.04 20.30
N ASP A 135 8.09 -8.40 20.62
CA ASP A 135 9.04 -8.91 19.62
C ASP A 135 8.53 -10.18 18.95
N PHE A 136 7.95 -11.09 19.73
CA PHE A 136 7.30 -12.28 19.19
C PHE A 136 6.15 -11.92 18.23
N TYR A 137 5.26 -11.01 18.62
CA TYR A 137 4.17 -10.56 17.75
C TYR A 137 4.68 -9.82 16.50
N HIS A 138 5.77 -9.07 16.62
CA HIS A 138 6.39 -8.38 15.48
C HIS A 138 6.92 -9.39 14.45
N GLU A 139 7.57 -10.47 14.90
CA GLU A 139 8.04 -11.53 14.00
C GLU A 139 6.89 -12.34 13.39
N THR A 140 5.82 -12.60 14.14
CA THR A 140 4.64 -13.29 13.57
C THR A 140 3.94 -12.44 12.51
N LEU A 141 3.92 -11.11 12.63
CA LEU A 141 3.37 -10.22 11.60
C LEU A 141 4.11 -10.40 10.27
N LYS A 142 5.46 -10.41 10.30
CA LYS A 142 6.30 -10.57 9.10
C LYS A 142 6.07 -11.89 8.36
N GLN A 143 5.51 -12.90 9.03
CA GLN A 143 5.29 -14.23 8.50
C GLN A 143 3.81 -14.52 8.20
N SER A 144 2.91 -13.56 8.37
CA SER A 144 1.46 -13.77 8.28
C SER A 144 0.83 -12.94 7.15
N PRO A 145 0.56 -13.52 5.97
CA PRO A 145 -0.06 -12.82 4.85
C PRO A 145 -1.40 -12.15 5.23
N GLU A 146 -2.20 -12.79 6.08
CA GLU A 146 -3.52 -12.30 6.48
C GLU A 146 -3.52 -10.92 7.19
N VAL A 147 -2.45 -10.56 7.89
CA VAL A 147 -2.31 -9.22 8.48
C VAL A 147 -1.68 -8.23 7.50
N THR A 148 -0.83 -8.70 6.58
CA THR A 148 -0.31 -7.90 5.47
C THR A 148 -1.45 -7.41 4.59
N ASP A 149 -2.33 -8.31 4.14
CA ASP A 149 -3.52 -7.97 3.34
C ASP A 149 -4.41 -6.95 4.08
N TYR A 150 -4.54 -7.10 5.40
CA TYR A 150 -5.28 -6.16 6.24
C TYR A 150 -4.63 -4.77 6.26
N LEU A 151 -3.31 -4.70 6.47
CA LEU A 151 -2.57 -3.44 6.44
C LEU A 151 -2.62 -2.78 5.07
N GLU A 152 -2.55 -3.54 3.98
CA GLU A 152 -2.69 -3.04 2.60
C GLU A 152 -4.08 -2.48 2.35
N SER A 153 -5.14 -3.20 2.74
CA SER A 153 -6.52 -2.73 2.63
C SER A 153 -6.81 -1.44 3.42
N ARG A 154 -5.91 -1.10 4.35
CA ARG A 154 -5.96 0.09 5.20
C ARG A 154 -4.95 1.16 4.79
N GLY A 155 -4.11 0.92 3.79
CA GLY A 155 -3.04 1.84 3.36
C GLY A 155 -1.91 1.98 4.38
N LEU A 156 -1.76 1.01 5.27
CA LEU A 156 -0.80 1.00 6.38
C LEU A 156 0.35 0.01 6.19
N ASN A 157 0.42 -0.71 5.06
CA ASN A 157 1.53 -1.62 4.75
C ASN A 157 2.80 -0.84 4.36
N HIS A 158 3.41 -0.16 5.34
CA HIS A 158 4.62 0.63 5.15
C HIS A 158 5.76 0.09 6.03
N PRO A 159 6.89 -0.37 5.46
CA PRO A 159 7.98 -0.96 6.24
C PRO A 159 8.51 -0.05 7.35
N GLU A 160 8.59 1.26 7.09
CA GLU A 160 9.03 2.24 8.10
C GLU A 160 8.05 2.30 9.28
N LEU A 161 6.73 2.23 9.04
CA LEU A 161 5.72 2.26 10.10
C LEU A 161 5.84 1.00 10.95
N ILE A 162 5.86 -0.17 10.29
CA ILE A 162 5.93 -1.48 10.94
C ILE A 162 7.16 -1.59 11.83
N ASN A 163 8.32 -1.13 11.35
CA ASN A 163 9.57 -1.21 12.09
C ASN A 163 9.69 -0.16 13.19
N THR A 164 9.26 1.09 12.92
CA THR A 164 9.35 2.20 13.89
C THR A 164 8.51 1.95 15.13
N PHE A 165 7.26 1.52 14.95
CA PHE A 165 6.32 1.30 16.05
C PHE A 165 6.20 -0.17 16.47
N LYS A 166 7.06 -1.06 15.94
CA LYS A 166 7.07 -2.49 16.26
C LYS A 166 5.68 -3.13 16.14
N LEU A 167 4.98 -2.86 15.03
CA LEU A 167 3.68 -3.46 14.75
C LEU A 167 3.81 -4.98 14.77
N GLY A 168 2.84 -5.66 15.39
CA GLY A 168 2.84 -7.11 15.53
C GLY A 168 1.50 -7.75 15.23
N PHE A 169 1.44 -9.07 15.25
CA PHE A 169 0.22 -9.83 14.99
C PHE A 169 0.06 -11.00 15.95
N ALA A 170 -0.96 -10.94 16.79
CA ALA A 170 -1.25 -11.99 17.77
C ALA A 170 -1.96 -13.18 17.10
N ASN A 171 -1.20 -14.03 16.43
CA ASN A 171 -1.71 -15.14 15.60
C ASN A 171 -2.10 -16.41 16.39
N ARG A 172 -2.28 -16.31 17.73
CA ARG A 172 -2.67 -17.41 18.64
C ARG A 172 -1.58 -18.44 18.93
N THR A 173 -0.31 -18.14 18.62
CA THR A 173 0.77 -19.10 18.79
C THR A 173 1.70 -18.80 19.97
N LEU A 174 1.42 -17.76 20.77
CA LEU A 174 2.25 -17.39 21.92
C LEU A 174 2.35 -18.54 22.93
N SER A 175 1.22 -19.17 23.24
CA SER A 175 1.15 -20.26 24.22
C SER A 175 2.02 -21.46 23.88
N TYR A 176 2.36 -21.68 22.59
CA TYR A 176 3.25 -22.75 22.13
C TYR A 176 4.73 -22.43 22.33
N ARG A 177 5.07 -21.16 22.56
CA ARG A 177 6.45 -20.70 22.84
C ARG A 177 6.74 -20.62 24.34
N LEU A 178 5.72 -20.75 25.19
CA LEU A 178 5.86 -20.76 26.63
C LEU A 178 6.22 -22.18 27.13
N PRO A 179 7.04 -22.30 28.19
CA PRO A 179 7.27 -23.58 28.86
C PRO A 179 5.96 -24.29 29.25
N GLU A 180 5.98 -25.61 29.43
CA GLU A 180 4.79 -26.39 29.81
C GLU A 180 4.13 -25.85 31.09
N LYS A 181 2.80 -25.75 31.08
CA LYS A 181 2.01 -25.18 32.20
C LYS A 181 2.23 -25.92 33.54
N ASN A 182 2.54 -27.22 33.48
CA ASN A 182 2.72 -28.04 34.67
C ASN A 182 4.11 -27.88 35.32
N ARG A 183 5.01 -27.12 34.69
CA ARG A 183 6.33 -26.78 35.26
C ARG A 183 6.24 -25.42 35.96
N THR A 184 7.01 -25.24 37.04
CA THR A 184 7.07 -23.99 37.81
C THR A 184 7.30 -22.79 36.90
N ALA A 185 8.33 -22.84 36.05
CA ALA A 185 8.62 -21.77 35.08
C ALA A 185 7.46 -21.47 34.12
N GLY A 186 6.71 -22.48 33.69
CA GLY A 186 5.56 -22.32 32.80
C GLY A 186 4.33 -21.76 33.50
N SER A 187 4.12 -22.07 34.79
CA SER A 187 3.05 -21.45 35.59
C SER A 187 3.39 -20.00 35.93
N GLU A 188 4.65 -19.72 36.29
CA GLU A 188 5.12 -18.38 36.66
C GLU A 188 4.97 -17.41 35.49
N ILE A 189 5.51 -17.76 34.30
CA ILE A 189 5.41 -16.88 33.14
C ILE A 189 3.96 -16.66 32.70
N ARG A 190 3.09 -17.67 32.82
CA ARG A 190 1.66 -17.49 32.53
C ARG A 190 0.99 -16.59 33.55
N GLY A 191 1.34 -16.70 34.82
CA GLY A 191 0.88 -15.79 35.87
C GLY A 191 1.30 -14.35 35.60
N LEU A 192 2.56 -14.15 35.21
CA LEU A 192 3.10 -12.84 34.81
C LEU A 192 2.37 -12.28 33.58
N LEU A 193 2.23 -13.07 32.51
CA LEU A 193 1.50 -12.64 31.32
C LEU A 193 0.01 -12.38 31.59
N GLN A 194 -0.56 -12.98 32.63
CA GLN A 194 -1.90 -12.66 33.11
C GLN A 194 -1.94 -11.36 33.92
N SER A 195 -0.93 -11.06 34.74
CA SER A 195 -0.87 -9.79 35.50
C SER A 195 -0.74 -8.60 34.56
N VAL A 196 0.10 -8.71 33.54
CA VAL A 196 0.27 -7.65 32.52
C VAL A 196 -0.82 -7.65 31.43
N GLY A 197 -1.79 -8.55 31.49
CA GLY A 197 -2.96 -8.53 30.60
C GLY A 197 -2.77 -9.11 29.19
N ILE A 198 -1.62 -9.72 28.88
CA ILE A 198 -1.39 -10.42 27.60
C ILE A 198 -2.19 -11.72 27.52
N LEU A 199 -2.32 -12.44 28.64
CA LEU A 199 -3.12 -13.66 28.74
C LEU A 199 -4.36 -13.40 29.61
N ARG A 200 -5.49 -13.96 29.18
CA ARG A 200 -6.71 -13.99 30.01
C ARG A 200 -6.59 -15.06 31.08
N LYS A 201 -7.46 -15.02 32.10
CA LYS A 201 -7.60 -16.08 33.11
C LYS A 201 -7.82 -17.47 32.49
N SER A 202 -8.47 -17.53 31.32
CA SER A 202 -8.68 -18.77 30.56
C SER A 202 -7.42 -19.34 29.91
N GLY A 203 -6.28 -18.62 29.96
CA GLY A 203 -5.02 -18.99 29.30
C GLY A 203 -4.96 -18.62 27.82
N HIS A 204 -5.99 -18.00 27.27
CA HIS A 204 -6.01 -17.50 25.89
C HIS A 204 -5.36 -16.12 25.79
N GLU A 205 -4.69 -15.85 24.67
CA GLU A 205 -4.19 -14.52 24.33
C GLU A 205 -5.32 -13.48 24.31
N HIS A 206 -5.10 -12.35 24.98
CA HIS A 206 -6.05 -11.25 25.03
C HIS A 206 -6.26 -10.62 23.65
N PHE A 207 -5.16 -10.37 22.94
CA PHE A 207 -5.12 -9.75 21.61
C PHE A 207 -5.29 -10.74 20.44
N ASN A 208 -5.72 -11.97 20.71
CA ASN A 208 -5.91 -13.00 19.71
C ASN A 208 -6.53 -12.49 18.38
N GLY A 209 -5.83 -12.64 17.26
CA GLY A 209 -6.29 -12.23 15.93
C GLY A 209 -6.30 -10.72 15.69
N CYS A 210 -5.54 -9.97 16.48
CA CYS A 210 -5.36 -8.53 16.30
C CYS A 210 -4.03 -8.20 15.63
N LEU A 211 -4.03 -7.18 14.77
CA LEU A 211 -2.88 -6.28 14.60
C LEU A 211 -2.60 -5.64 15.96
N VAL A 212 -1.35 -5.67 16.39
CA VAL A 212 -0.89 -5.19 17.70
C VAL A 212 0.01 -3.98 17.50
N VAL A 213 -0.23 -2.91 18.25
CA VAL A 213 0.58 -1.68 18.25
C VAL A 213 0.97 -1.34 19.69
N PRO A 214 2.25 -1.52 20.08
CA PRO A 214 2.74 -1.10 21.38
C PRO A 214 2.89 0.42 21.45
N VAL A 215 2.51 1.01 22.60
CA VAL A 215 2.76 2.42 22.94
C VAL A 215 3.87 2.44 23.99
N MET A 216 5.01 3.05 23.62
CA MET A 216 6.22 3.06 24.43
C MET A 216 6.46 4.43 25.05
N SER A 217 6.87 4.47 26.33
CA SER A 217 7.44 5.65 26.98
C SER A 217 8.92 5.80 26.63
N MET A 218 9.35 7.06 26.61
CA MET A 218 10.76 7.46 26.59
C MET A 218 11.13 7.96 28.00
N ASP A 219 11.50 7.05 28.91
CA ASP A 219 11.97 7.41 30.26
C ASP A 219 13.48 7.80 30.27
N GLY A 220 14.03 8.26 29.13
CA GLY A 220 15.44 8.62 28.97
C GLY A 220 15.64 9.95 28.23
N ARG A 221 16.69 10.70 28.60
CA ARG A 221 17.15 11.87 27.84
C ARG A 221 17.40 11.46 26.39
N TYR A 222 16.73 12.13 25.45
CA TYR A 222 17.00 12.07 24.03
C TYR A 222 18.41 12.61 23.76
N ASP A 223 19.34 11.73 23.39
CA ASP A 223 20.73 12.03 23.04
C ASP A 223 20.99 12.01 21.52
N GLY A 224 19.94 11.88 20.71
CA GLY A 224 20.01 11.94 19.24
C GLY A 224 19.58 13.29 18.66
N ALA A 225 20.13 13.68 17.52
CA ALA A 225 19.73 14.91 16.80
C ALA A 225 18.35 14.77 16.12
N PRO A 226 17.68 15.90 15.78
CA PRO A 226 16.40 15.88 15.06
C PRO A 226 16.53 15.12 13.72
N GLY A 227 15.72 14.08 13.54
CA GLY A 227 15.70 13.26 12.32
C GLY A 227 16.20 11.81 12.46
N GLY A 228 16.51 11.34 13.68
CA GLY A 228 16.81 9.93 13.93
C GLY A 228 15.57 9.03 13.94
N SER A 229 15.57 7.97 13.14
CA SER A 229 14.62 6.86 13.21
C SER A 229 14.65 6.23 14.61
N ALA A 230 13.49 6.09 15.25
CA ALA A 230 13.31 5.37 16.51
C ALA A 230 13.47 3.84 16.34
N SER A 231 14.49 3.40 15.60
CA SER A 231 14.76 1.99 15.36
C SER A 231 15.56 1.40 16.52
N ALA A 232 14.88 1.14 17.64
CA ALA A 232 15.07 -0.03 18.49
C ALA A 232 14.32 0.18 19.81
N LEU A 233 13.74 -0.90 20.34
CA LEU A 233 13.51 -1.04 21.76
C LEU A 233 14.89 -0.89 22.44
N ASN A 234 15.21 0.31 22.91
CA ASN A 234 16.34 0.47 23.83
C ASN A 234 15.93 -0.15 25.17
N GLU A 235 16.89 -0.62 25.96
CA GLU A 235 16.63 -1.22 27.28
C GLU A 235 15.81 -0.28 28.20
N ASN A 236 15.92 1.04 27.96
CA ASN A 236 15.28 2.10 28.73
C ASN A 236 13.83 2.44 28.32
N ASN A 237 13.31 1.95 27.20
CA ASN A 237 11.93 2.26 26.79
C ASN A 237 10.94 1.31 27.47
N GLN A 238 9.89 1.83 28.10
CA GLN A 238 8.85 1.02 28.76
C GLN A 238 7.61 0.91 27.88
N ILE A 239 6.99 -0.26 27.79
CA ILE A 239 5.67 -0.41 27.15
C ILE A 239 4.63 0.02 28.17
N LYS A 240 3.90 1.10 27.87
CA LYS A 240 2.84 1.65 28.72
C LYS A 240 1.45 1.15 28.33
N GLU A 241 1.23 0.89 27.04
CA GLU A 241 -0.03 0.39 26.52
C GLU A 241 0.21 -0.50 25.30
N VAL A 242 -0.75 -1.38 24.99
CA VAL A 242 -0.77 -2.21 23.80
C VAL A 242 -2.16 -2.14 23.18
N TYR A 243 -2.25 -1.55 21.99
CA TYR A 243 -3.46 -1.53 21.19
C TYR A 243 -3.57 -2.78 20.33
N GLY A 244 -4.79 -3.32 20.20
CA GLY A 244 -5.11 -4.45 19.34
C GLY A 244 -6.33 -4.19 18.44
N ARG A 245 -6.16 -4.24 17.12
CA ARG A 245 -7.25 -4.18 16.14
C ARG A 245 -7.52 -5.54 15.50
N LYS A 246 -8.74 -6.06 15.61
CA LYS A 246 -9.14 -7.29 14.92
C LYS A 246 -9.10 -7.12 13.40
N ILE A 247 -8.44 -8.04 12.71
CA ILE A 247 -8.24 -7.97 11.25
C ILE A 247 -9.41 -8.58 10.44
N LEU A 248 -10.28 -9.35 11.08
CA LEU A 248 -11.37 -10.05 10.39
C LEU A 248 -12.65 -9.21 10.23
N GLY A 249 -12.73 -8.05 10.90
CA GLY A 249 -13.85 -7.09 10.77
C GLY A 249 -15.23 -7.75 10.93
N ASN A 250 -16.08 -7.58 9.90
CA ASN A 250 -17.46 -8.07 9.88
C ASN A 250 -17.59 -9.60 9.81
N ARG A 251 -16.49 -10.32 9.57
CA ARG A 251 -16.47 -11.80 9.61
C ARG A 251 -16.42 -12.34 11.04
N LEU A 252 -16.28 -11.47 12.04
CA LEU A 252 -16.33 -11.85 13.45
C LEU A 252 -17.77 -12.05 13.93
N ARG A 253 -17.93 -12.86 14.99
CA ARG A 253 -19.22 -13.03 15.66
C ARG A 253 -19.72 -11.65 16.12
N LYS A 254 -21.00 -11.35 15.86
CA LYS A 254 -21.66 -10.12 16.31
C LYS A 254 -21.43 -9.91 17.82
N GLY A 255 -21.05 -8.69 18.20
CA GLY A 255 -20.70 -8.33 19.58
C GLY A 255 -19.23 -8.58 19.96
N THR A 256 -18.40 -9.10 19.05
CA THR A 256 -16.94 -9.17 19.29
C THR A 256 -16.35 -7.77 19.28
N ALA A 257 -15.63 -7.40 20.33
CA ALA A 257 -14.89 -6.14 20.38
C ALA A 257 -13.85 -6.08 19.25
N GLN A 258 -13.91 -5.03 18.44
CA GLN A 258 -13.01 -4.80 17.32
C GLN A 258 -11.68 -4.18 17.76
N HIS A 259 -11.72 -3.38 18.82
CA HIS A 259 -10.59 -2.71 19.43
C HIS A 259 -10.36 -3.30 20.83
N LEU A 260 -9.12 -3.55 21.18
CA LEU A 260 -8.69 -4.02 22.48
C LEU A 260 -7.50 -3.19 22.94
N TYR A 261 -7.39 -3.00 24.25
CA TYR A 261 -6.25 -2.40 24.93
C TYR A 261 -5.83 -3.33 26.06
N LEU A 262 -4.70 -3.06 26.73
CA LEU A 262 -4.39 -3.74 27.97
C LEU A 262 -5.53 -3.49 28.99
N PRO A 263 -5.86 -4.48 29.83
CA PRO A 263 -6.81 -4.27 30.91
C PRO A 263 -6.27 -3.24 31.90
N GLY A 264 -7.04 -2.18 32.16
CA GLY A 264 -6.65 -1.12 33.10
C GLY A 264 -6.95 0.26 32.54
N GLU A 265 -6.34 1.26 33.15
CA GLU A 265 -6.34 2.64 32.64
C GLU A 265 -5.37 2.76 31.47
N HIS A 266 -5.75 3.56 30.46
CA HIS A 266 -4.88 3.81 29.32
C HIS A 266 -3.69 4.68 29.69
N GLN A 267 -2.50 4.31 29.22
CA GLN A 267 -1.24 4.98 29.54
C GLN A 267 -0.36 5.15 28.30
N GLY A 268 0.58 6.09 28.35
CA GLY A 268 1.53 6.38 27.29
C GLY A 268 0.98 7.31 26.21
N VAL A 269 1.91 7.81 25.40
CA VAL A 269 1.64 8.75 24.30
C VAL A 269 2.22 8.19 23.01
N PHE A 270 1.36 7.95 22.02
CA PHE A 270 1.81 7.45 20.72
C PHE A 270 2.69 8.48 20.02
N ASN A 271 3.80 8.03 19.42
CA ASN A 271 4.72 8.89 18.67
C ASN A 271 5.26 10.10 19.48
N TYR A 272 5.57 9.88 20.77
CA TYR A 272 6.00 10.90 21.73
C TYR A 272 7.13 11.82 21.21
N LEU A 273 8.12 11.27 20.49
CA LEU A 273 9.23 12.07 19.95
C LEU A 273 8.78 13.18 18.99
N SER A 274 7.63 13.01 18.35
CA SER A 274 7.08 14.05 17.47
C SER A 274 6.65 15.30 18.22
N LEU A 275 6.27 15.18 19.50
CA LEU A 275 5.91 16.33 20.34
C LEU A 275 7.13 17.21 20.62
N ALA A 276 8.30 16.61 20.86
CA ALA A 276 9.53 17.36 21.13
C ALA A 276 10.04 18.13 19.89
N ALA A 277 9.66 17.70 18.68
CA ALA A 277 10.17 18.24 17.44
C ALA A 277 9.26 19.30 16.78
N ASN A 278 8.06 19.52 17.30
CA ASN A 278 7.03 20.33 16.63
C ASN A 278 6.23 21.18 17.62
N GLU A 279 5.81 22.38 17.20
CA GLU A 279 4.92 23.24 17.99
C GLU A 279 3.42 23.01 17.67
N GLU A 280 3.12 22.25 16.61
CA GLU A 280 1.77 21.90 16.13
C GLU A 280 1.65 20.37 16.02
N ILE A 281 0.61 19.81 16.65
CA ILE A 281 0.36 18.35 16.67
C ILE A 281 -1.02 18.02 16.13
N ILE A 282 -1.10 17.02 15.27
CA ILE A 282 -2.35 16.39 14.86
C ILE A 282 -2.73 15.35 15.94
N LEU A 283 -3.91 15.50 16.52
CA LEU A 283 -4.43 14.60 17.55
C LEU A 283 -5.62 13.83 17.00
N CYS A 284 -5.40 12.54 16.74
CA CYS A 284 -6.41 11.64 16.20
C CYS A 284 -7.22 10.93 17.30
N GLU A 285 -8.40 10.44 16.95
CA GLU A 285 -9.22 9.64 17.88
C GLU A 285 -8.63 8.25 18.13
N SER A 286 -8.01 7.65 17.11
CA SER A 286 -7.44 6.30 17.21
C SER A 286 -5.99 6.22 16.70
N LEU A 287 -5.29 5.17 17.12
CA LEU A 287 -3.94 4.88 16.63
C LEU A 287 -3.93 4.59 15.12
N ILE A 288 -5.01 4.04 14.55
CA ILE A 288 -5.08 3.75 13.11
C ILE A 288 -5.09 5.03 12.31
N ASP A 289 -5.84 6.04 12.75
CA ASP A 289 -5.86 7.36 12.13
C ASP A 289 -4.50 8.06 12.26
N ALA A 290 -3.89 8.00 13.44
CA ALA A 290 -2.56 8.54 13.65
C ALA A 290 -1.51 7.89 12.73
N MET A 291 -1.52 6.55 12.63
CA MET A 291 -0.66 5.83 11.70
C MET A 291 -0.97 6.20 10.23
N THR A 292 -2.22 6.47 9.88
CA THR A 292 -2.63 6.91 8.54
C THR A 292 -1.99 8.25 8.17
N PHE A 293 -2.05 9.25 9.04
CA PHE A 293 -1.33 10.52 8.84
C PHE A 293 0.19 10.29 8.75
N TRP A 294 0.72 9.45 9.62
CA TRP A 294 2.15 9.18 9.71
C TRP A 294 2.74 8.55 8.44
N VAL A 295 2.07 7.56 7.84
CA VAL A 295 2.53 6.95 6.58
C VAL A 295 2.38 7.89 5.38
N ASN A 296 1.46 8.84 5.47
CA ASN A 296 1.23 9.86 4.44
C ASN A 296 2.11 11.11 4.59
N GLY A 297 3.13 11.06 5.46
CA GLY A 297 4.15 12.10 5.61
C GLY A 297 3.88 13.13 6.70
N PHE A 298 2.73 13.09 7.37
CA PHE A 298 2.39 13.96 8.50
C PHE A 298 2.87 13.31 9.80
N LYS A 299 4.16 13.50 10.11
CA LYS A 299 4.83 12.83 11.24
C LYS A 299 4.53 13.47 12.60
N ASN A 300 4.01 14.68 12.63
CA ASN A 300 3.62 15.44 13.83
C ASN A 300 2.23 15.00 14.34
N VAL A 301 2.07 13.71 14.61
CA VAL A 301 0.77 13.11 14.93
C VAL A 301 0.84 12.25 16.18
N THR A 302 -0.20 12.30 17.00
CA THR A 302 -0.45 11.40 18.12
C THR A 302 -1.93 11.01 18.17
N SER A 303 -2.34 10.20 19.13
CA SER A 303 -3.72 9.74 19.25
C SER A 303 -4.20 9.72 20.70
N SER A 304 -5.49 9.97 20.88
CA SER A 304 -6.23 9.57 22.07
C SER A 304 -6.61 8.08 21.99
N TYR A 305 -7.20 7.55 23.07
CA TYR A 305 -7.75 6.20 23.14
C TYR A 305 -9.27 6.19 22.90
N GLY A 306 -9.72 6.83 21.81
CA GLY A 306 -11.14 7.10 21.51
C GLY A 306 -11.62 8.48 21.99
N THR A 307 -12.90 8.79 21.75
CA THR A 307 -13.54 10.06 22.14
C THR A 307 -13.32 10.52 23.59
N ASN A 308 -13.24 9.58 24.54
CA ASN A 308 -12.99 9.88 25.97
C ASN A 308 -11.59 9.48 26.44
N GLY A 309 -10.72 9.08 25.52
CA GLY A 309 -9.40 8.51 25.82
C GLY A 309 -8.26 9.52 25.83
N PHE A 310 -8.54 10.81 26.04
CA PHE A 310 -7.51 11.83 26.21
C PHE A 310 -7.06 11.88 27.68
N THR A 311 -5.89 11.34 27.97
CA THR A 311 -5.40 11.12 29.34
C THR A 311 -4.61 12.33 29.87
N GLU A 312 -4.45 12.39 31.20
CA GLU A 312 -3.57 13.39 31.82
C GLU A 312 -2.11 13.26 31.35
N GLU A 313 -1.66 12.05 31.04
CA GLU A 313 -0.31 11.83 30.50
C GLU A 313 -0.13 12.46 29.12
N ILE A 314 -1.14 12.38 28.24
CA ILE A 314 -1.13 13.07 26.94
C ILE A 314 -1.12 14.58 27.15
N LEU A 315 -1.98 15.11 28.04
CA LEU A 315 -2.01 16.53 28.37
C LEU A 315 -0.65 17.04 28.89
N ASN A 316 -0.08 16.34 29.87
CA ASN A 316 1.21 16.69 30.45
C ASN A 316 2.32 16.63 29.39
N ALA A 317 2.28 15.68 28.47
CA ALA A 317 3.23 15.63 27.35
C ALA A 317 3.11 16.86 26.44
N LEU A 318 1.89 17.29 26.09
CA LEU A 318 1.68 18.49 25.28
C LEU A 318 2.19 19.75 26.01
N ILE A 319 1.95 19.87 27.32
CA ILE A 319 2.41 21.00 28.13
C ILE A 319 3.94 21.00 28.26
N ASN A 320 4.54 19.84 28.59
CA ASN A 320 5.98 19.72 28.82
C ASN A 320 6.81 20.00 27.56
N HIS A 321 6.26 19.73 26.38
CA HIS A 321 6.89 20.05 25.09
C HIS A 321 6.44 21.40 24.51
N GLU A 322 5.74 22.22 25.30
CA GLU A 322 5.31 23.58 24.92
C GLU A 322 4.54 23.62 23.59
N ILE A 323 3.69 22.62 23.34
CA ILE A 323 2.85 22.57 22.13
C ILE A 323 1.92 23.77 22.10
N LYS A 324 1.99 24.56 21.03
CA LYS A 324 1.20 25.80 20.88
C LYS A 324 -0.14 25.54 20.20
N ARG A 325 -0.21 24.52 19.34
CA ARG A 325 -1.39 24.23 18.54
C ARG A 325 -1.69 22.75 18.42
N VAL A 326 -2.97 22.40 18.53
CA VAL A 326 -3.47 21.04 18.30
C VAL A 326 -4.53 21.05 17.20
N LEU A 327 -4.31 20.22 16.17
CA LEU A 327 -5.28 19.92 15.12
C LEU A 327 -6.05 18.65 15.50
N ILE A 328 -7.29 18.80 15.96
CA ILE A 328 -8.15 17.69 16.41
C ILE A 328 -8.77 17.00 15.19
N ALA A 329 -8.30 15.79 14.92
CA ALA A 329 -8.69 14.91 13.82
C ALA A 329 -9.54 13.72 14.34
N TYR A 330 -10.62 14.02 15.06
CA TYR A 330 -11.61 13.02 15.49
C TYR A 330 -12.64 12.75 14.39
N ASP A 331 -13.36 11.63 14.51
CA ASP A 331 -14.37 11.20 13.53
C ASP A 331 -15.42 12.30 13.33
N ARG A 332 -15.93 12.45 12.10
CA ARG A 332 -16.97 13.46 11.81
C ARG A 332 -18.37 12.91 12.06
N ASP A 333 -18.62 12.51 13.30
CA ASP A 333 -19.92 12.13 13.83
C ASP A 333 -20.28 12.96 15.07
N GLU A 334 -21.44 12.68 15.69
CA GLU A 334 -21.91 13.42 16.86
C GLU A 334 -20.98 13.24 18.08
N ALA A 335 -20.48 12.02 18.30
CA ALA A 335 -19.63 11.71 19.43
C ALA A 335 -18.25 12.39 19.30
N GLY A 336 -17.62 12.29 18.13
CA GLY A 336 -16.33 12.90 17.81
C GLY A 336 -16.38 14.42 17.88
N ASN A 337 -17.47 15.05 17.40
CA ASN A 337 -17.63 16.50 17.50
C ASN A 337 -17.77 16.97 18.95
N ASN A 338 -18.64 16.32 19.73
CA ASN A 338 -18.82 16.65 21.15
C ASN A 338 -17.52 16.45 21.95
N ALA A 339 -16.75 15.41 21.63
CA ALA A 339 -15.45 15.15 22.25
C ALA A 339 -14.39 16.20 21.87
N ALA A 340 -14.34 16.60 20.59
CA ALA A 340 -13.44 17.64 20.12
C ALA A 340 -13.70 18.99 20.79
N GLU A 341 -14.97 19.37 20.99
CA GLU A 341 -15.35 20.61 21.67
C GLU A 341 -14.88 20.62 23.14
N LYS A 342 -15.20 19.57 23.89
CA LYS A 342 -14.76 19.43 25.29
C LYS A 342 -13.24 19.46 25.43
N LEU A 343 -12.55 18.79 24.50
CA LEU A 343 -11.10 18.76 24.48
C LEU A 343 -10.51 20.13 24.16
N ALA A 344 -11.09 20.86 23.21
CA ALA A 344 -10.68 22.21 22.89
C ALA A 344 -10.83 23.15 24.10
N GLU A 345 -11.93 23.04 24.86
CA GLU A 345 -12.12 23.78 26.12
C GLU A 345 -11.08 23.43 27.19
N GLN A 346 -10.71 22.14 27.29
CA GLN A 346 -9.68 21.67 28.22
C GLN A 346 -8.29 22.23 27.86
N LEU A 347 -7.91 22.13 26.59
CA LEU A 347 -6.59 22.59 26.09
C LEU A 347 -6.45 24.11 26.13
N ALA A 348 -7.54 24.86 25.88
CA ALA A 348 -7.55 26.31 25.97
C ALA A 348 -7.17 26.85 27.37
N LYS A 349 -7.36 26.06 28.44
CA LYS A 349 -6.94 26.43 29.82
C LYS A 349 -5.42 26.48 29.98
N TYR A 350 -4.69 25.84 29.08
CA TYR A 350 -3.23 25.75 29.05
C TYR A 350 -2.61 26.55 27.91
N ASP A 351 -3.36 27.52 27.36
CA ASP A 351 -2.92 28.38 26.26
C ASP A 351 -2.56 27.64 24.95
N ILE A 352 -3.16 26.47 24.72
CA ILE A 352 -3.00 25.69 23.49
C ILE A 352 -4.15 26.00 22.52
N ASP A 353 -3.83 26.48 21.32
CA ASP A 353 -4.83 26.79 20.29
C ASP A 353 -5.34 25.53 19.61
N CYS A 354 -6.66 25.37 19.52
CA CYS A 354 -7.29 24.18 18.96
C CYS A 354 -7.99 24.46 17.63
N TYR A 355 -7.75 23.58 16.66
CA TYR A 355 -8.39 23.59 15.35
C TYR A 355 -9.03 22.24 15.08
N ARG A 356 -10.17 22.23 14.40
CA ARG A 356 -10.90 21.03 14.00
C ARG A 356 -10.56 20.69 12.55
N ILE A 357 -10.05 19.47 12.33
CA ILE A 357 -9.97 18.89 10.98
C ILE A 357 -11.34 18.31 10.63
N LEU A 358 -11.93 18.72 9.50
CA LEU A 358 -13.23 18.25 9.05
C LEU A 358 -13.10 17.28 7.87
N PHE A 359 -13.30 16.00 8.13
CA PHE A 359 -13.47 14.97 7.11
C PHE A 359 -14.85 15.09 6.42
N PRO A 360 -15.20 14.31 5.39
CA PRO A 360 -16.60 14.15 4.99
C PRO A 360 -17.45 13.58 6.14
N LYS A 361 -18.77 13.80 6.09
CA LYS A 361 -19.67 13.38 7.17
C LYS A 361 -19.58 11.88 7.41
N ASN A 362 -19.52 11.47 8.68
CA ASN A 362 -19.42 10.07 9.12
C ASN A 362 -18.18 9.31 8.62
N MET A 363 -17.07 10.02 8.35
CA MET A 363 -15.79 9.39 8.02
C MET A 363 -14.74 9.67 9.11
N ASP A 364 -13.87 8.68 9.32
CA ASP A 364 -12.61 8.82 10.05
C ASP A 364 -11.45 9.19 9.09
N ALA A 365 -10.24 9.36 9.61
CA ALA A 365 -9.09 9.74 8.80
C ALA A 365 -8.64 8.61 7.86
N ASN A 366 -8.73 7.36 8.32
CA ASN A 366 -8.34 6.18 7.55
C ASN A 366 -9.28 5.91 6.37
N GLU A 367 -10.59 5.92 6.59
CA GLU A 367 -11.63 5.81 5.59
C GLU A 367 -11.53 6.93 4.56
N TYR A 368 -11.34 8.18 5.01
CA TYR A 368 -11.12 9.30 4.11
C TYR A 368 -9.85 9.09 3.26
N ALA A 369 -8.75 8.66 3.87
CA ALA A 369 -7.51 8.38 3.13
C ALA A 369 -7.67 7.23 2.12
N MET A 370 -8.47 6.21 2.43
CA MET A 370 -8.69 5.05 1.54
C MET A 370 -9.63 5.31 0.38
N GLN A 371 -10.47 6.34 0.47
CA GLN A 371 -11.34 6.76 -0.63
C GLN A 371 -10.70 7.81 -1.54
N MET A 372 -9.54 8.35 -1.17
CA MET A 372 -8.90 9.47 -1.86
C MET A 372 -7.54 9.06 -2.44
N SER A 373 -7.25 9.48 -3.67
CA SER A 373 -5.94 9.25 -4.28
C SER A 373 -5.38 10.54 -4.91
N PRO A 374 -4.16 10.98 -4.55
CA PRO A 374 -3.28 10.42 -3.51
C PRO A 374 -3.71 10.87 -2.10
N ALA A 375 -3.78 9.93 -1.16
CA ALA A 375 -4.20 10.15 0.23
C ALA A 375 -3.44 11.27 0.95
N SER A 376 -2.13 11.41 0.73
CA SER A 376 -1.29 12.46 1.31
C SER A 376 -1.73 13.88 0.93
N LYS A 377 -2.13 14.11 -0.32
CA LYS A 377 -2.64 15.42 -0.76
C LYS A 377 -4.02 15.71 -0.15
N ALA A 378 -4.88 14.69 -0.06
CA ALA A 378 -6.21 14.81 0.53
C ALA A 378 -6.15 15.14 2.03
N LEU A 379 -5.34 14.40 2.78
CA LEU A 379 -5.07 14.68 4.21
C LEU A 379 -4.46 16.08 4.39
N GLY A 380 -3.51 16.48 3.53
CA GLY A 380 -2.94 17.83 3.53
C GLY A 380 -3.94 18.94 3.20
N LEU A 381 -5.04 18.64 2.50
CA LEU A 381 -6.11 19.60 2.23
C LEU A 381 -6.98 19.81 3.47
N VAL A 382 -7.42 18.73 4.13
CA VAL A 382 -8.25 18.85 5.34
C VAL A 382 -7.47 19.45 6.52
N ILE A 383 -6.16 19.23 6.60
CA ILE A 383 -5.27 19.93 7.54
C ILE A 383 -5.27 21.43 7.27
N ARG A 384 -5.06 21.86 6.01
CA ARG A 384 -5.04 23.29 5.64
C ARG A 384 -6.38 24.00 5.81
N LYS A 385 -7.48 23.24 5.72
CA LYS A 385 -8.85 23.73 5.94
C LYS A 385 -9.31 23.59 7.39
N ALA A 386 -8.42 23.23 8.32
CA ALA A 386 -8.82 23.05 9.72
C ALA A 386 -9.41 24.34 10.29
N GLU A 387 -10.56 24.22 10.96
CA GLU A 387 -11.34 25.36 11.45
C GLU A 387 -10.98 25.67 12.90
N PRO A 388 -10.76 26.93 13.30
CA PRO A 388 -10.50 27.26 14.70
C PRO A 388 -11.73 26.96 15.57
N MET A 389 -11.56 26.29 16.70
CA MET A 389 -12.66 25.98 17.62
C MET A 389 -12.85 27.07 18.67
N LEU A 390 -11.80 27.33 19.46
CA LEU A 390 -11.76 28.37 20.50
C LEU A 390 -10.30 28.87 20.60
N LYS A 391 -10.10 30.20 20.62
CA LYS A 391 -8.76 30.78 20.82
C LYS A 391 -8.40 30.78 22.31
N ALA A 392 -7.15 30.44 22.64
CA ALA A 392 -6.63 30.60 24.00
C ALA A 392 -6.85 32.05 24.49
N LYS A 393 -7.47 32.21 25.67
CA LYS A 393 -7.56 33.51 26.32
C LYS A 393 -6.18 33.84 26.87
N LYS A 394 -5.40 34.66 26.15
CA LYS A 394 -4.13 35.22 26.64
C LYS A 394 -4.26 35.61 28.11
N ARG A 395 -3.59 34.89 29.01
CA ARG A 395 -3.48 35.31 30.41
C ARG A 395 -2.81 36.68 30.45
N SER A 396 -3.56 37.70 30.83
CA SER A 396 -2.97 38.96 31.28
C SER A 396 -2.18 38.65 32.55
N ASN A 397 -0.86 38.74 32.49
CA ASN A 397 -0.02 38.78 33.67
C ASN A 397 -0.35 40.05 34.47
N ASN A 398 -1.33 39.98 35.36
CA ASN A 398 -1.51 40.94 36.44
C ASN A 398 -1.28 40.23 37.77
N LYS A 399 -0.03 40.28 38.25
CA LYS A 399 0.23 40.29 39.69
C LYS A 399 -0.25 41.64 40.23
N PRO A 400 -1.04 41.69 41.30
CA PRO A 400 -1.36 42.96 41.95
C PRO A 400 -0.20 43.35 42.88
N LEU A 401 0.43 44.49 42.62
CA LEU A 401 1.28 45.19 43.57
C LEU A 401 0.95 46.69 43.51
N ASP A 402 0.29 47.11 44.59
CA ASP A 402 0.21 48.41 45.26
C ASP A 402 0.11 49.73 44.47
N GLU A 403 -0.94 50.47 44.85
CA GLU A 403 -1.13 51.89 44.61
C GLU A 403 0.07 52.72 45.10
N LYS A 404 0.57 53.62 44.24
CA LYS A 404 0.92 55.00 44.65
C LYS A 404 1.05 55.95 43.46
N GLN A 405 0.65 57.17 43.77
CA GLN A 405 0.42 58.36 42.96
C GLN A 405 1.56 58.81 42.02
N VAL A 406 1.15 59.68 41.09
CA VAL A 406 1.76 60.95 40.62
C VAL A 406 1.85 60.95 39.07
N ASN A 407 0.87 61.54 38.37
CA ASN A 407 0.72 62.95 37.98
C ASN A 407 1.43 63.29 36.65
N GLN A 408 0.62 63.73 35.67
CA GLN A 408 0.92 64.77 34.64
C GLN A 408 2.09 64.48 33.66
N GLU A 409 2.04 64.73 32.35
CA GLU A 409 1.31 65.75 31.60
C GLU A 409 1.44 65.47 30.07
N LYS A 410 0.33 65.69 29.35
CA LYS A 410 0.19 66.45 28.08
C LYS A 410 1.16 66.23 26.90
N LYS A 411 0.58 65.80 25.76
CA LYS A 411 0.23 66.64 24.57
C LYS A 411 -0.23 65.71 23.43
N THR A 412 -1.54 65.67 23.12
CA THR A 412 -2.20 66.34 21.96
C THR A 412 -1.51 66.02 20.63
N VAL A 413 -2.18 65.59 19.57
CA VAL A 413 -3.33 66.23 18.88
C VAL A 413 -4.11 65.19 18.02
N PRO A 414 -5.16 65.52 17.23
CA PRO A 414 -6.55 65.21 17.56
C PRO A 414 -7.30 64.28 16.58
N SER A 415 -8.44 63.80 17.10
CA SER A 415 -9.69 63.45 16.44
C SER A 415 -10.04 64.29 15.20
N LEU A 416 -10.51 63.66 14.11
CA LEU A 416 -11.95 63.58 13.81
C LEU A 416 -12.24 62.74 12.56
N ALA A 417 -13.34 62.02 12.65
CA ALA A 417 -13.93 61.12 11.69
C ALA A 417 -14.14 61.69 10.26
N ALA A 418 -13.98 60.82 9.26
CA ALA A 418 -14.85 60.84 8.08
C ALA A 418 -14.86 59.49 7.35
N LYS A 419 -16.08 58.93 7.26
CA LYS A 419 -16.67 58.20 6.12
C LYS A 419 -16.05 56.87 5.69
N ILE A 420 -16.87 55.83 5.88
CA ILE A 420 -16.84 54.56 5.19
C ILE A 420 -16.92 54.82 3.68
N SER A 421 -15.83 54.53 2.98
CA SER A 421 -15.79 54.37 1.52
C SER A 421 -15.63 52.88 1.19
N GLU A 422 -16.40 52.43 0.22
CA GLU A 422 -16.48 51.06 -0.30
C GLU A 422 -15.09 50.47 -0.65
N PRO A 423 -14.92 49.14 -0.56
CA PRO A 423 -13.65 48.49 -0.79
C PRO A 423 -13.23 48.68 -2.25
N THR A 424 -12.13 49.41 -2.41
CA THR A 424 -11.42 49.55 -3.68
C THR A 424 -10.75 48.22 -4.00
N SER A 425 -10.96 47.75 -5.22
CA SER A 425 -10.31 46.59 -5.84
C SER A 425 -8.79 46.70 -5.72
N GLU A 426 -8.17 45.88 -4.87
CA GLU A 426 -6.72 45.66 -4.88
C GLU A 426 -6.36 44.45 -5.75
N ALA A 427 -5.95 44.81 -6.98
CA ALA A 427 -4.86 44.28 -7.81
C ALA A 427 -4.54 42.77 -7.76
N GLN A 428 -4.83 42.12 -8.88
CA GLN A 428 -4.21 40.86 -9.32
C GLN A 428 -2.67 40.95 -9.34
N PRO A 429 -1.95 39.84 -9.09
CA PRO A 429 -0.50 39.78 -9.29
C PRO A 429 -0.15 40.07 -10.76
N LYS A 430 0.89 40.90 -10.95
CA LYS A 430 1.48 41.26 -12.26
C LYS A 430 1.83 40.02 -13.10
N ALA A 431 1.66 40.19 -14.41
CA ALA A 431 1.99 39.26 -15.50
C ALA A 431 3.42 38.64 -15.42
N PRO A 432 3.65 37.49 -16.09
CA PRO A 432 4.92 36.77 -16.03
C PRO A 432 6.07 37.63 -16.54
N VAL A 433 7.24 37.49 -15.91
CA VAL A 433 8.49 38.07 -16.40
C VAL A 433 8.76 37.49 -17.79
N GLU A 434 8.69 38.31 -18.84
CA GLU A 434 9.15 37.93 -20.18
C GLU A 434 10.64 37.61 -20.12
N ILE A 435 10.98 36.33 -20.29
CA ILE A 435 12.35 35.85 -20.41
C ILE A 435 12.65 35.74 -21.91
N ASP A 436 13.58 36.57 -22.39
CA ASP A 436 14.12 36.45 -23.75
C ASP A 436 14.80 35.10 -23.93
N ALA A 437 14.20 34.26 -24.78
CA ALA A 437 14.72 32.94 -25.13
C ALA A 437 14.85 32.84 -26.66
N GLN A 438 16.05 32.54 -27.14
CA GLN A 438 16.27 32.20 -28.54
C GLN A 438 15.98 30.71 -28.72
N ILE A 439 14.95 30.39 -29.50
CA ILE A 439 14.45 29.03 -29.70
C ILE A 439 14.81 28.59 -31.11
N ASN A 440 15.58 27.50 -31.20
CA ASN A 440 15.82 26.75 -32.43
C ASN A 440 15.25 25.33 -32.26
N ASP A 441 14.98 24.62 -33.37
CA ASP A 441 14.36 23.28 -33.38
C ASP A 441 15.03 22.23 -32.46
N ARG A 442 16.31 22.44 -32.10
CA ARG A 442 17.11 21.50 -31.30
C ARG A 442 17.61 22.06 -29.98
N GLU A 443 17.55 23.38 -29.77
CA GLU A 443 18.10 24.01 -28.58
C GLU A 443 17.42 25.31 -28.21
N ILE A 444 17.29 25.55 -26.90
CA ILE A 444 16.75 26.77 -26.32
C ILE A 444 17.90 27.49 -25.62
N LYS A 445 18.13 28.76 -25.95
CA LYS A 445 19.15 29.60 -25.33
C LYS A 445 18.50 30.69 -24.52
N MET A 446 18.94 30.84 -23.27
CA MET A 446 18.49 31.91 -22.36
C MET A 446 19.71 32.64 -21.80
N MET A 447 19.57 33.95 -21.58
CA MET A 447 20.62 34.78 -20.99
C MET A 447 20.13 35.44 -19.69
N PHE A 448 20.92 35.34 -18.64
CA PHE A 448 20.64 35.99 -17.35
C PHE A 448 21.88 36.76 -16.89
N GLY A 449 21.97 38.05 -17.23
CA GLY A 449 23.22 38.80 -17.11
C GLY A 449 24.28 38.19 -18.05
N ASP A 450 25.49 37.96 -17.55
CA ASP A 450 26.59 37.37 -18.34
C ASP A 450 26.54 35.83 -18.43
N ARG A 451 25.53 35.20 -17.82
CA ARG A 451 25.34 33.74 -17.77
C ARG A 451 24.44 33.27 -18.90
N HIS A 452 24.94 32.31 -19.67
CA HIS A 452 24.27 31.73 -20.83
C HIS A 452 23.82 30.32 -20.50
N TYR A 453 22.56 30.00 -20.79
CA TYR A 453 21.99 28.68 -20.60
C TYR A 453 21.58 28.10 -21.95
N ARG A 454 22.03 26.88 -22.26
CA ARG A 454 21.59 26.12 -23.44
C ARG A 454 20.90 24.85 -22.98
N ILE A 455 19.63 24.70 -23.38
CA ILE A 455 18.78 23.58 -23.04
C ILE A 455 18.53 22.74 -24.29
N ARG A 456 18.63 21.42 -24.17
CA ARG A 456 18.26 20.44 -25.22
C ARG A 456 17.38 19.34 -24.65
N GLY A 457 16.60 18.71 -25.53
CA GLY A 457 15.76 17.57 -25.19
C GLY A 457 14.31 17.90 -24.85
N LEU A 458 13.88 19.18 -24.93
CA LEU A 458 12.50 19.57 -24.64
C LEU A 458 11.49 18.85 -25.55
N SER A 459 11.77 18.71 -26.85
CA SER A 459 10.91 18.02 -27.83
C SER A 459 10.63 16.55 -27.53
N LYS A 460 11.36 15.93 -26.59
CA LYS A 460 11.11 14.56 -26.13
C LYS A 460 10.17 14.48 -24.90
N ASN A 461 9.79 15.63 -24.32
CA ASN A 461 8.97 15.69 -23.12
C ASN A 461 7.51 15.96 -23.48
N LEU A 462 6.82 14.92 -23.94
CA LEU A 462 5.40 14.97 -24.34
C LEU A 462 4.43 14.72 -23.17
N ASN A 463 4.93 14.66 -21.93
CA ASN A 463 4.15 14.41 -20.72
C ASN A 463 4.40 15.54 -19.70
N TYR A 464 3.34 16.10 -19.14
CA TYR A 464 3.38 17.14 -18.11
C TYR A 464 4.06 16.72 -16.79
N ASP A 465 4.12 15.41 -16.50
CA ASP A 465 4.71 14.89 -15.25
C ASP A 465 6.24 14.75 -15.30
N GLN A 466 6.86 14.93 -16.46
CA GLN A 466 8.31 14.76 -16.64
C GLN A 466 8.91 15.89 -17.48
N LEU A 467 10.01 16.46 -16.98
CA LEU A 467 10.77 17.47 -17.70
C LEU A 467 12.27 17.15 -17.62
N LYS A 468 12.68 16.15 -18.41
CA LYS A 468 14.05 15.69 -18.49
C LYS A 468 14.77 16.41 -19.62
N VAL A 469 15.77 17.21 -19.27
CA VAL A 469 16.49 18.07 -20.22
C VAL A 469 18.00 18.04 -19.96
N ASN A 470 18.76 18.28 -21.02
CA ASN A 470 20.19 18.55 -20.94
C ASN A 470 20.39 20.06 -20.82
N ILE A 471 21.01 20.51 -19.73
CA ILE A 471 21.25 21.93 -19.46
C ILE A 471 22.75 22.18 -19.44
N MET A 472 23.18 23.15 -20.25
CA MET A 472 24.51 23.75 -20.18
C MET A 472 24.38 25.15 -19.58
N ALA A 473 25.14 25.45 -18.54
CA ALA A 473 25.30 26.79 -18.00
C ALA A 473 26.74 27.25 -18.25
N SER A 474 26.94 28.45 -18.81
CA SER A 474 28.25 29.01 -19.09
C SER A 474 28.35 30.49 -18.72
N GLN A 475 29.51 30.92 -18.26
CA GLN A 475 29.83 32.31 -17.95
C GLN A 475 31.32 32.54 -18.21
N ASN A 476 31.65 33.54 -19.02
CA ASN A 476 33.02 33.75 -19.52
C ASN A 476 33.56 32.45 -20.17
N ASP A 477 34.75 31.99 -19.78
CA ASP A 477 35.37 30.74 -20.26
C ASP A 477 34.97 29.48 -19.47
N CYS A 478 34.10 29.61 -18.45
CA CYS A 478 33.65 28.49 -17.63
C CYS A 478 32.31 27.93 -18.14
N LEU A 479 32.17 26.60 -18.15
CA LEU A 479 30.93 25.91 -18.51
C LEU A 479 30.70 24.66 -17.65
N HIS A 480 29.43 24.36 -17.39
CA HIS A 480 28.95 23.13 -16.79
C HIS A 480 27.82 22.54 -17.65
N VAL A 481 27.80 21.22 -17.86
CA VAL A 481 26.75 20.52 -18.63
C VAL A 481 26.28 19.29 -17.85
N ASP A 482 24.98 19.15 -17.68
CA ASP A 482 24.39 17.95 -17.08
C ASP A 482 23.01 17.63 -17.69
N THR A 483 22.55 16.39 -17.50
CA THR A 483 21.19 15.96 -17.83
C THR A 483 20.42 15.74 -16.55
N LEU A 484 19.38 16.55 -16.33
CA LEU A 484 18.56 16.48 -15.13
C LEU A 484 17.07 16.49 -15.44
N GLU A 485 16.32 15.80 -14.60
CA GLU A 485 14.88 15.91 -14.50
C GLU A 485 14.55 17.10 -13.60
N LEU A 486 14.02 18.15 -14.23
CA LEU A 486 13.79 19.43 -13.57
C LEU A 486 12.73 19.37 -12.47
N TYR A 487 11.85 18.37 -12.43
CA TYR A 487 10.91 18.16 -11.31
C TYR A 487 11.55 17.43 -10.11
N ASN A 488 12.68 16.76 -10.30
CA ASN A 488 13.40 16.09 -9.22
C ASN A 488 14.26 17.07 -8.41
N ALA A 489 13.86 17.33 -7.15
CA ALA A 489 14.53 18.31 -6.29
C ALA A 489 16.00 17.97 -6.00
N LYS A 490 16.34 16.69 -5.87
CA LYS A 490 17.72 16.24 -5.58
C LYS A 490 18.63 16.51 -6.78
N GLN A 491 18.15 16.22 -8.00
CA GLN A 491 18.93 16.48 -9.22
C GLN A 491 19.15 17.98 -9.45
N ARG A 492 18.12 18.82 -9.20
CA ARG A 492 18.29 20.29 -9.24
C ARG A 492 19.35 20.79 -8.25
N GLN A 493 19.34 20.28 -7.02
CA GLN A 493 20.34 20.67 -6.00
C GLN A 493 21.76 20.27 -6.39
N THR A 494 21.94 19.07 -6.95
CA THR A 494 23.23 18.60 -7.46
C THR A 494 23.74 19.51 -8.58
N PHE A 495 22.90 19.80 -9.58
CA PHE A 495 23.26 20.70 -10.68
C PHE A 495 23.64 22.09 -10.17
N ILE A 496 22.84 22.69 -9.28
CA ILE A 496 23.11 24.01 -8.70
C ILE A 496 24.48 24.02 -8.01
N LYS A 497 24.80 23.00 -7.22
CA LYS A 497 26.05 22.92 -6.48
C LYS A 497 27.26 22.84 -7.40
N ILE A 498 27.21 21.98 -8.42
CA ILE A 498 28.34 21.74 -9.33
C ILE A 498 28.50 22.93 -10.29
N ALA A 499 27.42 23.38 -10.92
CA ALA A 499 27.44 24.53 -11.82
C ALA A 499 27.94 25.80 -11.11
N ALA A 500 27.49 26.07 -9.87
CA ALA A 500 27.96 27.22 -9.11
C ALA A 500 29.47 27.16 -8.82
N SER A 501 29.99 25.97 -8.52
CA SER A 501 31.42 25.74 -8.30
C SER A 501 32.23 25.96 -9.58
N GLU A 502 31.78 25.44 -10.72
CA GLU A 502 32.49 25.53 -12.00
C GLU A 502 32.43 26.94 -12.62
N LEU A 503 31.31 27.64 -12.45
CA LEU A 503 31.10 29.00 -12.94
C LEU A 503 31.63 30.07 -11.97
N ALA A 504 32.14 29.67 -10.80
CA ALA A 504 32.60 30.56 -9.73
C ALA A 504 31.57 31.63 -9.33
N VAL A 505 30.30 31.22 -9.17
CA VAL A 505 29.19 32.09 -8.76
C VAL A 505 28.48 31.56 -7.52
N ASP A 506 27.77 32.44 -6.81
CA ASP A 506 26.99 32.05 -5.66
C ASP A 506 25.89 31.03 -6.05
N PRO A 507 25.74 29.90 -5.34
CA PRO A 507 24.70 28.89 -5.64
C PRO A 507 23.27 29.43 -5.68
N ASN A 508 22.96 30.49 -4.93
CA ASN A 508 21.64 31.12 -4.96
C ASN A 508 21.35 31.83 -6.29
N ILE A 509 22.38 32.26 -7.02
CA ILE A 509 22.23 32.85 -8.35
C ILE A 509 21.81 31.77 -9.34
N ILE A 510 22.53 30.64 -9.38
CA ILE A 510 22.17 29.49 -10.22
C ILE A 510 20.79 28.93 -9.85
N LYS A 511 20.43 28.92 -8.56
CA LYS A 511 19.10 28.52 -8.09
C LYS A 511 17.99 29.42 -8.66
N LYS A 512 18.19 30.75 -8.69
CA LYS A 512 17.24 31.71 -9.25
C LYS A 512 17.12 31.56 -10.76
N ASP A 513 18.23 31.41 -11.46
CA ASP A 513 18.27 31.20 -12.91
C ASP A 513 17.55 29.90 -13.28
N LEU A 514 17.82 28.79 -12.57
CA LEU A 514 17.16 27.50 -12.82
C LEU A 514 15.65 27.57 -12.60
N GLY A 515 15.17 28.40 -11.67
CA GLY A 515 13.75 28.67 -11.49
C GLY A 515 13.11 29.38 -12.69
N LYS A 516 13.83 30.33 -13.31
CA LYS A 516 13.38 31.00 -14.54
C LYS A 516 13.40 30.07 -15.75
N VAL A 517 14.45 29.24 -15.86
CA VAL A 517 14.56 28.20 -16.90
C VAL A 517 13.39 27.24 -16.81
N LEU A 518 13.05 26.75 -15.60
CA LEU A 518 11.92 25.86 -15.39
C LEU A 518 10.61 26.47 -15.90
N LEU A 519 10.26 27.68 -15.45
CA LEU A 519 9.02 28.35 -15.85
C LEU A 519 8.92 28.55 -17.37
N LYS A 520 10.03 28.88 -18.04
CA LYS A 520 10.05 29.05 -19.50
C LYS A 520 9.91 27.72 -20.23
N LEU A 521 10.50 26.64 -19.71
CA LEU A 521 10.38 25.31 -20.30
C LEU A 521 8.98 24.71 -20.13
N GLU A 522 8.31 24.98 -19.00
CA GLU A 522 6.90 24.62 -18.77
C GLU A 522 6.01 25.30 -19.82
N ALA A 523 6.14 26.61 -20.02
CA ALA A 523 5.38 27.33 -21.04
C ALA A 523 5.63 26.80 -22.48
N LEU A 524 6.88 26.46 -22.81
CA LEU A 524 7.20 25.87 -24.12
C LEU A 524 6.73 24.42 -24.26
N GLN A 525 6.63 23.68 -23.16
CA GLN A 525 6.06 22.34 -23.13
C GLN A 525 4.54 22.40 -23.37
N ASP A 526 3.85 23.35 -22.74
CA ASP A 526 2.44 23.63 -22.97
C ASP A 526 2.17 23.92 -24.45
N ASP A 527 2.93 24.84 -25.04
CA ASP A 527 2.83 25.19 -26.48
C ASP A 527 3.11 23.97 -27.38
N HIS A 528 4.07 23.11 -27.03
CA HIS A 528 4.42 21.93 -27.84
C HIS A 528 3.33 20.85 -27.79
N ILE A 529 2.72 20.66 -26.62
CA ILE A 529 1.62 19.70 -26.44
C ILE A 529 0.34 20.24 -27.11
N GLU A 530 0.05 21.54 -27.00
CA GLU A 530 -1.10 22.16 -27.68
C GLU A 530 -0.96 22.19 -29.21
N ASN A 531 0.24 22.46 -29.74
CA ASN A 531 0.48 22.40 -31.19
C ASN A 531 0.51 20.96 -31.72
N GLY A 532 1.01 19.99 -30.94
CA GLY A 532 0.94 18.57 -31.26
C GLY A 532 -0.51 18.04 -31.38
N LYS A 533 -1.45 18.63 -30.62
CA LYS A 533 -2.90 18.33 -30.76
C LYS A 533 -3.52 18.85 -32.07
N LYS A 534 -2.89 19.83 -32.76
CA LYS A 534 -3.41 20.40 -34.03
C LYS A 534 -2.94 19.69 -35.31
N GLU A 535 -1.82 18.96 -35.29
CA GLU A 535 -1.28 18.32 -36.51
C GLU A 535 -1.90 16.95 -36.86
N VAL A 536 -2.64 16.31 -35.96
CA VAL A 536 -3.10 14.91 -36.14
C VAL A 536 -4.37 14.77 -37.00
N ASP A 537 -5.07 15.85 -37.33
CA ASP A 537 -6.37 15.82 -38.05
C ASP A 537 -6.25 15.98 -39.58
N LYS A 538 -5.17 15.46 -40.20
CA LYS A 538 -5.10 15.33 -41.67
C LYS A 538 -5.71 13.99 -42.09
N THR A 539 -6.98 14.00 -42.50
CA THR A 539 -7.62 12.88 -43.19
C THR A 539 -6.90 12.61 -44.52
N ILE A 540 -6.32 11.42 -44.67
CA ILE A 540 -5.72 10.97 -45.93
C ILE A 540 -6.84 10.72 -46.94
N GLU A 541 -6.87 11.48 -48.04
CA GLU A 541 -7.81 11.27 -49.14
C GLU A 541 -7.23 10.30 -50.17
N LEU A 542 -7.93 9.19 -50.42
CA LEU A 542 -7.58 8.23 -51.47
C LEU A 542 -7.79 8.86 -52.86
N SER A 543 -6.85 8.64 -53.77
CA SER A 543 -7.01 8.94 -55.19
C SER A 543 -8.10 8.08 -55.83
N GLU A 544 -8.62 8.50 -56.98
CA GLU A 544 -9.64 7.74 -57.72
C GLU A 544 -9.13 6.35 -58.16
N GLN A 545 -7.83 6.21 -58.43
CA GLN A 545 -7.22 4.93 -58.74
C GLN A 545 -7.19 4.00 -57.52
N GLU A 546 -6.73 4.50 -56.37
CA GLU A 546 -6.69 3.72 -55.12
C GLU A 546 -8.10 3.32 -54.66
N LYS A 547 -9.11 4.18 -54.85
CA LYS A 547 -10.51 3.82 -54.61
C LYS A 547 -10.98 2.69 -55.52
N ALA A 548 -10.62 2.71 -56.80
CA ALA A 548 -11.01 1.65 -57.74
C ALA A 548 -10.36 0.31 -57.37
N GLU A 549 -9.08 0.31 -57.01
CA GLU A 549 -8.33 -0.88 -56.56
C GLU A 549 -8.90 -1.44 -55.24
N ALA A 550 -9.19 -0.57 -54.26
CA ALA A 550 -9.84 -0.96 -53.01
C ALA A 550 -11.23 -1.57 -53.25
N MET A 551 -12.04 -0.97 -54.12
CA MET A 551 -13.38 -1.49 -54.46
C MET A 551 -13.31 -2.82 -55.22
N ALA A 552 -12.27 -3.05 -56.02
CA ALA A 552 -12.04 -4.33 -56.68
C ALA A 552 -11.68 -5.42 -55.67
N LEU A 553 -10.81 -5.12 -54.70
CA LEU A 553 -10.48 -6.03 -53.61
C LEU A 553 -11.74 -6.38 -52.78
N LEU A 554 -12.50 -5.37 -52.34
CA LEU A 554 -13.69 -5.54 -51.50
C LEU A 554 -14.82 -6.37 -52.16
N LYS A 555 -14.87 -6.43 -53.50
CA LYS A 555 -15.87 -7.20 -54.27
C LYS A 555 -15.38 -8.57 -54.71
N ASP A 556 -14.13 -8.92 -54.42
CA ASP A 556 -13.56 -10.20 -54.78
C ASP A 556 -14.26 -11.35 -54.02
N LYS A 557 -14.59 -12.43 -54.73
CA LYS A 557 -15.25 -13.61 -54.13
C LYS A 557 -14.31 -14.38 -53.20
N ASN A 558 -13.00 -14.25 -53.39
CA ASN A 558 -11.96 -14.92 -52.60
C ASN A 558 -11.26 -13.92 -51.65
N LEU A 559 -11.97 -12.88 -51.18
CA LEU A 559 -11.40 -11.82 -50.34
C LEU A 559 -10.65 -12.36 -49.12
N THR A 560 -11.17 -13.37 -48.43
CA THR A 560 -10.51 -13.97 -47.26
C THR A 560 -9.18 -14.62 -47.59
N ASP A 561 -9.10 -15.30 -48.73
CA ASP A 561 -7.88 -15.96 -49.19
C ASP A 561 -6.83 -14.93 -49.63
N ARG A 562 -7.28 -13.84 -50.28
CA ARG A 562 -6.41 -12.71 -50.65
C ARG A 562 -5.82 -12.01 -49.43
N ILE A 563 -6.62 -11.76 -48.39
CA ILE A 563 -6.12 -11.19 -47.13
C ILE A 563 -5.03 -12.08 -46.52
N LEU A 564 -5.22 -13.40 -46.53
CA LEU A 564 -4.22 -14.35 -46.05
C LEU A 564 -2.97 -14.38 -46.93
N GLU A 565 -3.12 -14.24 -48.24
CA GLU A 565 -1.99 -14.10 -49.16
C GLU A 565 -1.18 -12.83 -48.89
N ASP A 566 -1.85 -11.71 -48.60
CA ASP A 566 -1.17 -10.46 -48.21
C ASP A 566 -0.37 -10.63 -46.91
N PHE A 567 -0.92 -11.31 -45.90
CA PHE A 567 -0.17 -11.67 -44.68
C PHE A 567 1.07 -12.53 -44.99
N ASN A 568 0.95 -13.50 -45.90
CA ASN A 568 2.08 -14.32 -46.33
C ASN A 568 3.15 -13.48 -47.04
N GLN A 569 2.75 -12.52 -47.88
CA GLN A 569 3.67 -11.59 -48.56
C GLN A 569 4.40 -10.68 -47.56
N CYS A 570 3.77 -10.32 -46.45
CA CYS A 570 4.39 -9.62 -45.33
C CYS A 570 5.33 -10.52 -44.49
N GLY A 571 5.53 -11.78 -44.86
CA GLY A 571 6.46 -12.70 -44.21
C GLY A 571 5.88 -13.43 -43.00
N ILE A 572 4.57 -13.38 -42.79
CA ILE A 572 3.89 -14.05 -41.69
C ILE A 572 3.38 -15.41 -42.19
N VAL A 573 3.94 -16.50 -41.65
CA VAL A 573 3.64 -17.86 -42.10
C VAL A 573 3.08 -18.69 -40.94
N GLY A 574 1.95 -19.38 -41.17
CA GLY A 574 1.26 -20.18 -40.15
C GLY A 574 0.04 -19.47 -39.54
N GLU A 575 -0.74 -20.19 -38.74
CA GLU A 575 -1.90 -19.64 -38.00
C GLU A 575 -2.96 -18.88 -38.83
N GLN A 576 -3.24 -19.32 -40.05
CA GLN A 576 -4.15 -18.65 -41.00
C GLN A 576 -5.50 -18.28 -40.39
N THR A 577 -6.16 -19.20 -39.68
CA THR A 577 -7.46 -18.94 -39.04
C THR A 577 -7.40 -17.78 -38.04
N ASN A 578 -6.30 -17.71 -37.29
CA ASN A 578 -6.11 -16.75 -36.20
C ASN A 578 -5.79 -15.35 -36.75
N LEU A 579 -4.96 -15.30 -37.80
CA LEU A 579 -4.67 -14.07 -38.54
C LEU A 579 -5.93 -13.48 -39.15
N LEU A 580 -6.72 -14.30 -39.85
CA LEU A 580 -7.98 -13.86 -40.45
C LEU A 580 -8.97 -13.39 -39.38
N MET A 581 -9.08 -14.13 -38.27
CA MET A 581 -9.95 -13.78 -37.15
C MET A 581 -9.55 -12.44 -36.51
N GLY A 582 -8.27 -12.26 -36.20
CA GLY A 582 -7.74 -11.01 -35.64
C GLY A 582 -7.92 -9.83 -36.59
N TYR A 583 -7.69 -10.05 -37.90
CA TYR A 583 -7.91 -9.03 -38.92
C TYR A 583 -9.39 -8.60 -39.00
N LEU A 584 -10.32 -9.54 -39.06
CA LEU A 584 -11.76 -9.24 -39.11
C LEU A 584 -12.23 -8.53 -37.84
N ALA A 585 -11.74 -8.93 -36.67
CA ALA A 585 -11.98 -8.22 -35.41
C ALA A 585 -11.45 -6.77 -35.50
N ALA A 586 -10.25 -6.55 -36.03
CA ALA A 586 -9.66 -5.23 -36.19
C ALA A 586 -10.38 -4.33 -37.20
N VAL A 587 -10.92 -4.91 -38.28
CA VAL A 587 -11.77 -4.21 -39.24
C VAL A 587 -13.05 -3.69 -38.59
N SER A 588 -13.61 -4.44 -37.62
CA SER A 588 -14.85 -4.08 -36.93
C SER A 588 -14.79 -2.77 -36.13
N ARG A 589 -13.60 -2.16 -35.93
CA ARG A 589 -13.41 -0.88 -35.22
C ARG A 589 -14.28 0.26 -35.76
N LYS A 590 -14.69 0.19 -37.03
CA LYS A 590 -15.53 1.21 -37.69
C LYS A 590 -17.04 0.93 -37.58
N LEU A 591 -17.43 -0.18 -36.96
CA LEU A 591 -18.83 -0.53 -36.72
C LEU A 591 -19.32 0.09 -35.41
N ASP A 592 -20.64 0.25 -35.28
CA ASP A 592 -21.26 0.76 -34.04
C ASP A 592 -21.02 -0.16 -32.83
N LYS A 593 -20.80 -1.46 -33.08
CA LYS A 593 -20.47 -2.47 -32.07
C LYS A 593 -19.24 -3.29 -32.50
N PRO A 594 -18.02 -2.78 -32.26
CA PRO A 594 -16.79 -3.50 -32.58
C PRO A 594 -16.67 -4.79 -31.78
N LEU A 595 -15.99 -5.76 -32.38
CA LEU A 595 -15.61 -7.02 -31.75
C LEU A 595 -14.45 -6.81 -30.76
N ALA A 596 -14.33 -7.73 -29.81
CA ALA A 596 -13.15 -7.85 -28.96
C ALA A 596 -12.55 -9.25 -29.11
N ILE A 597 -11.22 -9.32 -29.11
CA ILE A 597 -10.48 -10.56 -29.24
C ILE A 597 -9.48 -10.70 -28.09
N ILE A 598 -9.38 -11.93 -27.57
CA ILE A 598 -8.43 -12.29 -26.52
C ILE A 598 -7.62 -13.48 -27.01
N ILE A 599 -6.30 -13.29 -27.17
CA ILE A 599 -5.36 -14.37 -27.46
C ILE A 599 -4.90 -15.00 -26.15
N GLN A 600 -5.23 -16.27 -25.96
CA GLN A 600 -4.78 -17.05 -24.81
C GLN A 600 -3.69 -18.03 -25.24
N SER A 601 -2.50 -17.91 -24.68
CA SER A 601 -1.39 -18.83 -24.96
C SER A 601 -0.35 -18.85 -23.84
N THR A 602 0.42 -19.92 -23.75
CA THR A 602 1.54 -20.03 -22.81
C THR A 602 2.61 -18.98 -23.10
N SER A 603 3.44 -18.67 -22.10
CA SER A 603 4.53 -17.70 -22.32
C SER A 603 5.47 -18.15 -23.44
N ALA A 604 5.95 -17.20 -24.24
CA ALA A 604 6.80 -17.40 -25.42
C ALA A 604 6.18 -18.17 -26.62
N ALA A 605 4.88 -18.45 -26.63
CA ALA A 605 4.21 -19.14 -27.73
C ALA A 605 3.79 -18.25 -28.92
N GLY A 606 4.36 -17.04 -29.06
CA GLY A 606 4.11 -16.16 -30.22
C GLY A 606 2.86 -15.28 -30.17
N LYS A 607 2.19 -15.15 -29.01
CA LYS A 607 0.97 -14.33 -28.85
C LYS A 607 1.14 -12.85 -29.27
N SER A 608 2.23 -12.23 -28.88
CA SER A 608 2.54 -10.84 -29.23
C SER A 608 2.85 -10.72 -30.72
N SER A 609 3.55 -11.72 -31.29
CA SER A 609 3.85 -11.77 -32.72
C SER A 609 2.59 -11.84 -33.59
N LEU A 610 1.57 -12.59 -33.18
CA LEU A 610 0.28 -12.64 -33.85
C LEU A 610 -0.46 -11.30 -33.79
N MET A 611 -0.47 -10.65 -32.62
CA MET A 611 -1.08 -9.33 -32.44
C MET A 611 -0.37 -8.27 -33.30
N ASP A 612 0.96 -8.22 -33.25
CA ASP A 612 1.80 -7.28 -34.01
C ASP A 612 1.61 -7.47 -35.53
N ALA A 613 1.54 -8.72 -35.99
CA ALA A 613 1.25 -9.08 -37.37
C ALA A 613 -0.07 -8.48 -37.86
N VAL A 614 -1.16 -8.65 -37.09
CA VAL A 614 -2.47 -8.09 -37.44
C VAL A 614 -2.44 -6.57 -37.40
N LEU A 615 -1.87 -5.98 -36.35
CA LEU A 615 -1.79 -4.53 -36.19
C LEU A 615 -1.02 -3.87 -37.32
N ALA A 616 0.02 -4.52 -37.85
CA ALA A 616 0.85 -4.03 -38.96
C ALA A 616 0.03 -3.71 -40.24
N MET A 617 -1.10 -4.38 -40.45
CA MET A 617 -1.99 -4.17 -41.60
C MET A 617 -2.87 -2.92 -41.48
N PHE A 618 -2.83 -2.21 -40.34
CA PHE A 618 -3.60 -1.00 -40.09
C PHE A 618 -2.70 0.24 -40.00
N PRO A 619 -3.16 1.41 -40.46
CA PRO A 619 -2.41 2.65 -40.33
C PRO A 619 -2.07 2.97 -38.86
N PRO A 620 -0.87 3.49 -38.56
CA PRO A 620 -0.45 3.83 -37.19
C PRO A 620 -1.42 4.74 -36.44
N GLU A 621 -2.09 5.66 -37.14
CA GLU A 621 -3.06 6.61 -36.58
C GLU A 621 -4.35 5.94 -36.08
N GLU A 622 -4.67 4.74 -36.58
CA GLU A 622 -5.88 3.99 -36.22
C GLU A 622 -5.66 2.90 -35.17
N ARG A 623 -4.43 2.76 -34.67
CA ARG A 623 -4.06 1.78 -33.65
C ARG A 623 -3.35 2.43 -32.47
N VAL A 624 -3.62 1.92 -31.28
CA VAL A 624 -2.94 2.31 -30.04
C VAL A 624 -2.54 1.03 -29.33
N GLN A 625 -1.26 0.89 -29.01
CA GLN A 625 -0.69 -0.33 -28.44
C GLN A 625 0.05 -0.05 -27.13
N TYR A 626 -0.25 -0.84 -26.10
CA TYR A 626 0.39 -0.79 -24.80
C TYR A 626 0.90 -2.17 -24.38
N SER A 627 2.03 -2.19 -23.67
CA SER A 627 2.53 -3.40 -23.03
C SER A 627 1.70 -3.75 -21.79
N ALA A 628 1.38 -2.75 -20.96
CA ALA A 628 0.47 -2.82 -19.82
C ALA A 628 -0.20 -1.46 -19.60
N MET A 629 -1.38 -1.43 -19.00
CA MET A 629 -2.17 -0.22 -18.77
C MET A 629 -2.81 -0.30 -17.38
N THR A 630 -2.89 0.80 -16.63
CA THR A 630 -3.63 0.84 -15.36
C THR A 630 -5.05 1.35 -15.59
N GLY A 631 -6.01 0.98 -14.74
CA GLY A 631 -7.40 1.44 -14.91
C GLY A 631 -7.56 2.95 -14.92
N GLN A 632 -6.73 3.66 -14.14
CA GLN A 632 -6.71 5.12 -14.12
C GLN A 632 -6.17 5.72 -15.43
N SER A 633 -5.18 5.10 -16.05
CA SER A 633 -4.56 5.63 -17.27
C SER A 633 -5.53 5.71 -18.45
N LEU A 634 -6.53 4.81 -18.55
CA LEU A 634 -7.55 4.87 -19.60
C LEU A 634 -8.35 6.19 -19.55
N PHE A 635 -8.64 6.71 -18.36
CA PHE A 635 -9.42 7.93 -18.23
C PHE A 635 -8.65 9.20 -18.59
N TYR A 636 -7.34 9.20 -18.35
CA TYR A 636 -6.46 10.29 -18.78
C TYR A 636 -6.14 10.23 -20.28
N MET A 637 -6.58 9.17 -20.97
CA MET A 637 -6.56 9.12 -22.43
C MET A 637 -7.64 9.98 -23.09
N GLY A 638 -8.44 10.76 -22.36
CA GLY A 638 -9.36 11.74 -22.95
C GLY A 638 -8.66 12.74 -23.90
N GLU A 639 -7.33 12.87 -23.80
CA GLU A 639 -6.49 13.63 -24.74
C GLU A 639 -6.15 12.86 -26.04
N THR A 640 -6.28 11.53 -26.05
CA THR A 640 -6.07 10.62 -27.18
C THR A 640 -7.42 10.11 -27.70
N ARG A 641 -7.82 10.50 -28.91
CA ARG A 641 -9.08 10.06 -29.53
C ARG A 641 -9.07 8.53 -29.76
N LEU A 642 -9.81 7.77 -28.95
CA LEU A 642 -9.90 6.29 -29.06
C LEU A 642 -11.06 5.80 -29.92
N LYS A 643 -12.05 6.66 -30.19
CA LYS A 643 -13.17 6.36 -31.08
C LYS A 643 -12.71 5.83 -32.42
N ASN A 644 -13.29 4.70 -32.84
CA ASN A 644 -13.02 4.04 -34.12
C ASN A 644 -11.56 3.55 -34.31
N LYS A 645 -10.85 3.28 -33.21
CA LYS A 645 -9.48 2.76 -33.20
C LYS A 645 -9.39 1.34 -32.62
N ILE A 646 -8.21 0.74 -32.81
CA ILE A 646 -7.83 -0.53 -32.19
C ILE A 646 -7.01 -0.23 -30.93
N LEU A 647 -7.46 -0.69 -29.78
CA LEU A 647 -6.73 -0.64 -28.52
C LEU A 647 -6.14 -2.02 -28.20
N ALA A 648 -4.82 -2.14 -28.32
CA ALA A 648 -4.08 -3.38 -28.14
C ALA A 648 -3.31 -3.40 -26.80
N ILE A 649 -3.50 -4.44 -25.99
CA ILE A 649 -2.88 -4.59 -24.66
C ILE A 649 -2.23 -5.97 -24.54
N SER A 650 -0.92 -5.99 -24.29
CA SER A 650 -0.10 -7.21 -24.42
C SER A 650 -0.05 -8.10 -23.16
N GLU A 651 -0.25 -7.58 -21.94
CA GLU A 651 -0.12 -8.39 -20.70
C GLU A 651 -1.20 -8.09 -19.63
N GLU A 652 -1.57 -9.15 -18.90
CA GLU A 652 -2.75 -9.24 -18.02
C GLU A 652 -2.62 -8.50 -16.68
N GLU A 653 -1.42 -8.28 -16.14
CA GLU A 653 -1.26 -7.51 -14.89
C GLU A 653 -1.83 -6.09 -14.99
N GLY A 654 -2.01 -5.55 -16.21
CA GLY A 654 -2.70 -4.28 -16.46
C GLY A 654 -4.23 -4.39 -16.67
N VAL A 655 -4.74 -5.54 -17.11
CA VAL A 655 -6.16 -5.65 -17.50
C VAL A 655 -7.07 -5.83 -16.28
N GLU A 656 -6.65 -6.53 -15.22
CA GLU A 656 -7.50 -6.70 -14.02
C GLU A 656 -7.92 -5.36 -13.41
N GLN A 657 -7.00 -4.40 -13.33
CA GLN A 657 -7.25 -3.06 -12.77
C GLN A 657 -8.04 -2.14 -13.71
N ALA A 658 -8.02 -2.41 -15.03
CA ALA A 658 -8.70 -1.62 -16.07
C ALA A 658 -10.00 -2.25 -16.59
N SER A 659 -10.31 -3.48 -16.17
CA SER A 659 -11.41 -4.31 -16.65
C SER A 659 -12.77 -3.60 -16.62
N TYR A 660 -13.07 -2.88 -15.55
CA TYR A 660 -14.32 -2.12 -15.41
C TYR A 660 -14.45 -0.98 -16.42
N ALA A 661 -13.36 -0.23 -16.66
CA ALA A 661 -13.39 0.91 -17.57
C ALA A 661 -13.41 0.45 -19.04
N LEU A 662 -12.69 -0.63 -19.37
CA LEU A 662 -12.76 -1.27 -20.69
C LEU A 662 -14.16 -1.83 -20.99
N LYS A 663 -14.84 -2.36 -19.97
CA LYS A 663 -16.23 -2.83 -20.07
C LYS A 663 -17.19 -1.71 -20.43
N LEU A 664 -17.15 -0.61 -19.69
CA LEU A 664 -17.97 0.58 -19.95
C LEU A 664 -17.73 1.12 -21.37
N LEU A 665 -16.46 1.22 -21.78
CA LEU A 665 -16.10 1.72 -23.12
C LEU A 665 -16.61 0.81 -24.25
N GLN A 666 -16.72 -0.50 -24.00
CA GLN A 666 -17.25 -1.47 -24.96
C GLN A 666 -18.79 -1.54 -24.96
N SER A 667 -19.43 -1.50 -23.79
CA SER A 667 -20.89 -1.66 -23.67
C SER A 667 -21.67 -0.36 -23.84
N GLU A 668 -21.16 0.74 -23.30
CA GLU A 668 -21.81 2.06 -23.28
C GLU A 668 -21.24 2.99 -24.36
N GLY A 669 -20.09 2.65 -24.96
CA GLY A 669 -19.48 3.43 -26.03
C GLY A 669 -18.84 4.73 -25.55
N GLU A 670 -18.84 5.00 -24.26
CA GLU A 670 -18.18 6.15 -23.63
C GLU A 670 -17.80 5.82 -22.18
N VAL A 671 -16.78 6.50 -21.68
CA VAL A 671 -16.36 6.44 -20.28
C VAL A 671 -16.06 7.85 -19.80
N THR A 672 -16.68 8.24 -18.69
CA THR A 672 -16.44 9.55 -18.07
C THR A 672 -15.97 9.38 -16.63
N ILE A 673 -14.96 10.14 -16.24
CA ILE A 673 -14.56 10.28 -14.83
C ILE A 673 -14.41 11.75 -14.48
N ALA A 674 -14.95 12.13 -13.33
CA ALA A 674 -14.67 13.42 -12.73
C ALA A 674 -13.40 13.28 -11.88
N SER A 675 -12.32 13.95 -12.25
CA SER A 675 -11.08 13.99 -11.48
C SER A 675 -10.74 15.45 -11.13
N THR A 676 -10.31 15.66 -9.90
CA THR A 676 -10.05 17.02 -9.41
C THR A 676 -8.71 17.52 -9.92
N GLY A 677 -8.75 18.27 -11.02
CA GLY A 677 -7.63 18.99 -11.58
C GLY A 677 -7.40 20.31 -10.84
N LYS A 678 -6.20 20.87 -10.97
CA LYS A 678 -5.93 22.22 -10.49
C LYS A 678 -6.15 23.16 -11.66
N ASN A 679 -7.08 24.10 -11.54
CA ASN A 679 -7.29 25.12 -12.57
C ASN A 679 -5.98 25.91 -12.71
N THR A 680 -5.40 25.86 -13.91
CA THR A 680 -4.06 26.39 -14.23
C THR A 680 -3.99 27.92 -14.03
N THR A 681 -5.14 28.59 -14.11
CA THR A 681 -5.25 30.05 -13.97
C THR A 681 -5.52 30.49 -12.54
N THR A 682 -6.35 29.75 -11.79
CA THR A 682 -6.78 30.17 -10.44
C THR A 682 -6.10 29.42 -9.30
N GLY A 683 -5.42 28.31 -9.59
CA GLY A 683 -4.77 27.46 -8.60
C GLY A 683 -5.73 26.73 -7.65
N ASN A 684 -7.03 26.93 -7.81
CA ASN A 684 -8.08 26.23 -7.09
C ASN A 684 -8.27 24.82 -7.67
N LEU A 685 -8.71 23.92 -6.82
CA LEU A 685 -9.12 22.60 -7.23
C LEU A 685 -10.48 22.70 -7.91
N GLU A 686 -10.52 22.35 -9.19
CA GLU A 686 -11.72 22.32 -9.99
C GLU A 686 -11.92 20.89 -10.49
N THR A 687 -13.17 20.42 -10.45
CA THR A 687 -13.50 19.12 -10.99
C THR A 687 -13.36 19.19 -12.50
N GLN A 688 -12.36 18.49 -13.05
CA GLN A 688 -12.18 18.30 -14.47
C GLN A 688 -12.80 16.95 -14.85
N GLU A 689 -13.79 16.99 -15.72
CA GLU A 689 -14.38 15.78 -16.28
C GLU A 689 -13.52 15.32 -17.45
N TYR A 690 -12.95 14.13 -17.33
CA TYR A 690 -12.24 13.45 -18.40
C TYR A 690 -13.21 12.50 -19.08
N HIS A 691 -13.41 12.72 -20.37
CA HIS A 691 -14.31 11.96 -21.20
C HIS A 691 -13.52 11.20 -22.26
N VAL A 692 -13.81 9.91 -22.38
CA VAL A 692 -13.20 9.01 -23.36
C VAL A 692 -14.31 8.44 -24.22
N GLU A 693 -14.31 8.81 -25.49
CA GLU A 693 -15.34 8.40 -26.44
C GLU A 693 -14.93 7.11 -27.18
N GLY A 694 -15.82 6.13 -27.20
CA GLY A 694 -15.82 4.96 -28.06
C GLY A 694 -16.72 5.15 -29.29
N PRO A 695 -17.05 4.08 -30.04
CA PRO A 695 -16.69 2.69 -29.80
C PRO A 695 -15.22 2.38 -30.14
N VAL A 696 -14.64 1.36 -29.47
CA VAL A 696 -13.24 0.94 -29.65
C VAL A 696 -13.18 -0.59 -29.83
N MET A 697 -12.28 -1.05 -30.71
CA MET A 697 -11.97 -2.48 -30.83
C MET A 697 -10.91 -2.84 -29.78
N LEU A 698 -11.14 -3.88 -28.98
CA LEU A 698 -10.19 -4.37 -27.97
C LEU A 698 -9.42 -5.60 -28.45
N PHE A 699 -8.08 -5.52 -28.42
CA PHE A 699 -7.18 -6.62 -28.75
C PHE A 699 -6.30 -6.95 -27.54
N LEU A 700 -6.60 -8.05 -26.85
CA LEU A 700 -5.92 -8.43 -25.60
C LEU A 700 -5.12 -9.72 -25.77
N THR A 701 -4.01 -9.87 -25.04
CA THR A 701 -3.33 -11.17 -24.91
C THR A 701 -3.11 -11.54 -23.43
N THR A 702 -3.25 -12.82 -23.09
CA THR A 702 -3.11 -13.34 -21.72
C THR A 702 -2.33 -14.66 -21.71
N THR A 703 -1.58 -14.87 -20.62
CA THR A 703 -0.91 -16.13 -20.29
C THR A 703 -1.60 -16.93 -19.19
N ALA A 704 -2.63 -16.38 -18.55
CA ALA A 704 -3.39 -17.10 -17.54
C ALA A 704 -4.15 -18.26 -18.18
N ILE A 705 -4.26 -19.35 -17.42
CA ILE A 705 -5.03 -20.54 -17.82
C ILE A 705 -6.53 -20.28 -17.61
N ASP A 706 -6.86 -19.49 -16.60
CA ASP A 706 -8.21 -19.06 -16.26
C ASP A 706 -8.40 -17.60 -16.68
N ILE A 707 -9.38 -17.33 -17.54
CA ILE A 707 -9.80 -15.97 -17.88
C ILE A 707 -10.95 -15.63 -16.93
N ASP A 708 -10.86 -14.54 -16.17
CA ASP A 708 -11.98 -14.08 -15.32
C ASP A 708 -13.21 -13.88 -16.20
N ASP A 709 -14.30 -14.60 -15.91
CA ASP A 709 -15.59 -14.48 -16.60
C ASP A 709 -16.11 -13.04 -16.61
N LYS A 710 -15.59 -12.17 -15.72
CA LYS A 710 -15.91 -10.73 -15.68
C LYS A 710 -15.36 -9.93 -16.86
N ILE A 711 -14.34 -10.41 -17.58
CA ILE A 711 -13.79 -9.78 -18.79
C ILE A 711 -14.68 -10.09 -20.02
N ILE A 712 -15.49 -11.16 -19.95
CA ILE A 712 -16.34 -11.63 -21.04
C ILE A 712 -17.71 -10.93 -20.98
N ILE A 713 -18.02 -10.07 -21.94
CA ILE A 713 -19.29 -9.30 -22.04
C ILE A 713 -20.02 -9.71 -23.33
N ASP A 714 -21.33 -9.40 -23.42
CA ASP A 714 -22.36 -9.64 -24.46
C ASP A 714 -22.02 -9.38 -25.95
N THR A 715 -20.74 -9.20 -26.30
CA THR A 715 -20.21 -9.17 -27.67
C THR A 715 -19.54 -10.52 -27.96
N PRO A 716 -19.60 -11.09 -29.18
CA PRO A 716 -18.94 -12.36 -29.45
C PRO A 716 -17.43 -12.27 -29.19
N VAL A 717 -17.00 -12.78 -28.03
CA VAL A 717 -15.60 -12.92 -27.64
C VAL A 717 -15.04 -14.13 -28.37
N LEU A 718 -14.12 -13.87 -29.29
CA LEU A 718 -13.42 -14.93 -30.00
C LEU A 718 -12.24 -15.37 -29.13
N LYS A 719 -12.43 -16.48 -28.42
CA LYS A 719 -11.41 -17.09 -27.58
C LYS A 719 -10.55 -18.00 -28.43
N GLN A 720 -9.31 -17.59 -28.67
CA GLN A 720 -8.34 -18.41 -29.37
C GLN A 720 -7.38 -19.03 -28.36
N ILE A 721 -7.50 -20.35 -28.17
CA ILE A 721 -6.52 -21.16 -27.47
C ILE A 721 -5.49 -21.56 -28.51
N SER A 722 -4.28 -20.99 -28.43
CA SER A 722 -3.15 -21.51 -29.21
C SER A 722 -2.88 -22.94 -28.76
N LYS A 723 -3.23 -23.91 -29.60
CA LYS A 723 -2.83 -25.30 -29.43
C LYS A 723 -1.40 -25.43 -29.90
N ASN A 724 -0.49 -25.65 -28.96
CA ASN A 724 0.54 -26.67 -29.11
C ASN A 724 0.39 -27.65 -27.95
#